data_AF-A0A395LVY0-F1
#
_entry.id   AF-A0A395LVY0-F1
#
_cell.length_a   1.000
_cell.length_b   1.000
_cell.length_c   1.000
_cell.angle_alpha   90.00
_cell.angle_beta   90.00
_cell.angle_gamma   90.00
#
_symmetry.space_group_name_H-M   'P 1'
#
loop_
_entity.id
_entity.type
_entity.pdbx_description
1 polymer ?
#
loop_
_entity_poly.entity_id
_entity_poly.type
_entity_poly.pdbx_seq_one_letter_code
_entity_poly.pdbx_strand_id
1 'polypeptide(L)'
;MLRWNSVLLAFLFASSLASVFAQDVQPPIKADKLSFISKTTCGVDVFLEKHPQADGRGVIIVILDTGIDMGIEGLKQTSLGTPKVIDVQDFSGGGDVPLIKAKVLMQDGRVELVDTVHALRLRGIESLPKPADGLYFIGAFDESRLKNSEVSDVDGDGKSETVFGIVAYRTHDGAVAFVDCNANGNLADEKPLRTYKERFDTFTFTPKDSTKLPVMTCALNIFLERNLVVLHFDDGAHGSHVAGIAAGYNIYATPLQPGYNGIAPGAELISLKISDGRIGQLSTTGSMKKAYDYAAHLARTQPKPVVVNMSFGVASELEGHADIEKYLDSLLEVTPNLYVCVSNGNEGPGISSTGLPASASRVISVGALLNRDIAYDAYSLDQKEHSIWSFSSRGAETPKPDLVAPGSAFSTVPNHSQMPLMSGTSMASPHVSGAIALLLSALLKEDPEGVRAGFYSQSVIKRALRASARPLGPTLAYNELDCGAGLLNVPRALDALRAYRKSGFAERAIDYTIRVASTVHGTEYGMSAAYHRSTVIPEAELFQVLPKFPPRMSPAEQEKFFRVLELRSTAPWLRLPQKNVLMRGSAGTTVRVIYDRRQLRTPGLYHAKVIATSAQRSSQSSFPEVEFELHNTLIVPYTFNNEGLITLSRQTLKPGEIRRYFFAVPKGASSFTVSVQREKGFDCEVTGAVVSPKGAVVTPIPLIPDGENESSVSVVRQLEPGVYEVVVQAESSAKTLSRFSLEVMIERVSFDIKTLTPTLLQATVTNSNTSMVRGSVSARIGSYSRTIIDTLYAGQIYRLPVMLNASDASLTMRVSMSKEDYNKNTDIALMIVDSTGRKLASLSVDAADESLRLINPYDKPAQVFFEIHYGFAYDNPNNFARLIISEIHGIQPIFLETSGNAAVELTPFIPVTFEWRIPSLPSLPAGYHYGGDMRFEDLFNRLQSIQPFTLPAAP
;
A
#
# COMPACT_ATOMS: atom_id res chain seq x y z
N MET A 1 5.41 -25.31 7.40
CA MET A 1 6.68 -24.80 6.85
C MET A 1 6.41 -23.81 5.71
N LEU A 2 5.47 -22.90 5.91
CA LEU A 2 4.94 -22.01 4.89
C LEU A 2 4.94 -20.58 5.43
N ARG A 3 5.24 -19.63 4.54
CA ARG A 3 5.08 -18.17 4.65
C ARG A 3 6.08 -17.44 5.57
N TRP A 4 7.27 -17.22 5.03
CA TRP A 4 8.19 -16.12 5.41
C TRP A 4 8.33 -15.08 4.27
N ASN A 5 7.55 -15.18 3.19
CA ASN A 5 7.98 -14.68 1.87
C ASN A 5 7.61 -13.23 1.48
N SER A 6 6.82 -12.47 2.23
CA SER A 6 6.48 -11.10 1.78
C SER A 6 7.62 -10.11 2.04
N VAL A 7 8.26 -10.21 3.21
CA VAL A 7 9.50 -9.46 3.52
C VAL A 7 10.72 -10.13 2.88
N LEU A 8 10.72 -11.47 2.77
CA LEU A 8 11.80 -12.21 2.12
C LEU A 8 11.82 -12.08 0.60
N LEU A 9 10.73 -11.73 -0.10
CA LEU A 9 10.81 -11.45 -1.56
C LEU A 9 11.54 -10.13 -1.83
N ALA A 10 11.33 -9.11 -1.00
CA ALA A 10 12.13 -7.89 -1.01
C ALA A 10 13.60 -8.18 -0.59
N PHE A 11 13.80 -9.04 0.41
CA PHE A 11 15.14 -9.43 0.89
C PHE A 11 15.90 -10.43 0.00
N LEU A 12 15.23 -11.31 -0.76
CA LEU A 12 15.87 -12.31 -1.65
C LEU A 12 16.18 -11.73 -3.03
N PHE A 13 15.40 -10.77 -3.51
CA PHE A 13 15.82 -9.93 -4.65
C PHE A 13 17.02 -9.05 -4.25
N ALA A 14 17.09 -8.54 -3.02
CA ALA A 14 18.24 -7.77 -2.55
C ALA A 14 19.49 -8.63 -2.27
N SER A 15 19.35 -9.84 -1.72
CA SER A 15 20.50 -10.66 -1.28
C SER A 15 21.21 -11.44 -2.38
N SER A 16 20.58 -11.68 -3.54
CA SER A 16 21.29 -12.18 -4.73
C SER A 16 22.09 -11.09 -5.46
N LEU A 17 21.87 -9.81 -5.13
CA LEU A 17 22.67 -8.67 -5.60
C LEU A 17 23.71 -8.20 -4.57
N ALA A 18 23.57 -8.55 -3.29
CA ALA A 18 24.46 -8.11 -2.21
C ALA A 18 25.85 -8.80 -2.21
N SER A 19 26.06 -9.89 -2.95
CA SER A 19 27.36 -10.59 -2.99
C SER A 19 28.36 -10.04 -4.03
N VAL A 20 28.03 -8.94 -4.71
CA VAL A 20 28.96 -8.23 -5.62
C VAL A 20 29.52 -6.92 -5.00
N PHE A 21 28.99 -6.43 -3.88
CA PHE A 21 29.36 -5.12 -3.32
C PHE A 21 30.37 -5.16 -2.16
N ALA A 22 31.37 -6.03 -2.27
CA ALA A 22 32.58 -5.97 -1.44
C ALA A 22 33.83 -5.88 -2.31
N GLN A 23 33.85 -4.96 -3.28
CA GLN A 23 35.08 -4.49 -3.91
C GLN A 23 34.98 -2.99 -4.11
N ASP A 24 36.04 -2.28 -3.71
CA ASP A 24 36.22 -0.85 -3.88
C ASP A 24 35.81 -0.39 -5.29
N VAL A 25 34.60 0.15 -5.42
CA VAL A 25 34.16 0.80 -6.66
C VAL A 25 34.70 2.22 -6.63
N GLN A 26 35.84 2.43 -7.28
CA GLN A 26 36.18 3.78 -7.75
C GLN A 26 35.02 4.30 -8.60
N PRO A 27 34.60 5.58 -8.49
CA PRO A 27 33.53 6.10 -9.32
C PRO A 27 34.11 6.59 -10.66
N PRO A 28 33.80 5.96 -11.80
CA PRO A 28 33.80 6.68 -13.04
C PRO A 28 32.35 6.93 -13.45
N ILE A 29 32.08 8.20 -13.75
CA ILE A 29 31.02 8.76 -14.63
C ILE A 29 30.40 9.96 -13.92
N LYS A 30 30.48 11.11 -14.60
CA LYS A 30 29.90 12.37 -14.14
C LYS A 30 28.39 12.17 -13.87
N ALA A 31 27.94 12.55 -12.67
CA ALA A 31 26.54 12.51 -12.22
C ALA A 31 25.54 13.27 -13.11
N ASP A 32 26.01 14.07 -14.08
CA ASP A 32 25.15 14.74 -15.06
C ASP A 32 24.55 13.79 -16.11
N LYS A 33 24.97 12.50 -16.14
CA LYS A 33 24.45 11.49 -17.08
C LYS A 33 23.65 10.35 -16.46
N LEU A 34 23.59 10.23 -15.13
CA LEU A 34 22.82 9.17 -14.45
C LEU A 34 21.42 9.68 -14.09
N SER A 35 20.40 8.93 -14.45
CA SER A 35 18.98 9.25 -14.26
C SER A 35 18.49 8.82 -12.88
N PHE A 36 19.16 9.27 -11.82
CA PHE A 36 18.84 8.94 -10.42
C PHE A 36 17.36 9.20 -10.07
N ILE A 37 16.82 10.32 -10.57
CA ILE A 37 15.39 10.64 -10.58
C ILE A 37 15.02 10.93 -12.03
N SER A 38 14.11 10.13 -12.59
CA SER A 38 13.81 10.15 -14.02
C SER A 38 12.96 11.38 -14.42
N LYS A 39 13.64 12.46 -14.80
CA LYS A 39 13.02 13.71 -15.28
C LYS A 39 12.67 13.68 -16.78
N THR A 40 13.55 13.14 -17.61
CA THR A 40 13.41 13.17 -19.07
C THR A 40 12.21 12.34 -19.55
N THR A 41 12.00 11.15 -18.99
CA THR A 41 10.88 10.25 -19.35
C THR A 41 9.51 10.95 -19.25
N CYS A 42 9.32 11.86 -18.29
CA CYS A 42 8.07 12.60 -18.07
C CYS A 42 8.05 14.01 -18.72
N GLY A 43 9.14 14.40 -19.40
CA GLY A 43 9.30 15.72 -20.02
C GLY A 43 9.59 16.87 -19.04
N VAL A 44 10.07 16.57 -17.83
CA VAL A 44 10.37 17.58 -16.80
C VAL A 44 11.53 18.49 -17.20
N ASP A 45 12.60 17.94 -17.77
CA ASP A 45 13.75 18.75 -18.20
C ASP A 45 13.34 19.75 -19.31
N VAL A 46 12.59 19.26 -20.31
CA VAL A 46 12.04 20.10 -21.39
C VAL A 46 11.11 21.19 -20.85
N PHE A 47 10.31 20.86 -19.83
CA PHE A 47 9.45 21.84 -19.16
C PHE A 47 10.27 22.94 -18.50
N LEU A 48 11.28 22.58 -17.72
CA LEU A 48 12.12 23.51 -16.97
C LEU A 48 13.02 24.36 -17.89
N GLU A 49 13.48 23.82 -19.01
CA GLU A 49 14.19 24.58 -20.04
C GLU A 49 13.31 25.71 -20.62
N LYS A 50 12.03 25.41 -20.89
CA LYS A 50 11.07 26.38 -21.43
C LYS A 50 10.53 27.33 -20.36
N HIS A 51 10.41 26.87 -19.13
CA HIS A 51 9.83 27.58 -18.00
C HIS A 51 10.79 27.58 -16.78
N PRO A 52 11.99 28.19 -16.87
CA PRO A 52 13.03 28.08 -15.85
C PRO A 52 12.68 28.72 -14.50
N GLN A 53 11.65 29.57 -14.47
CA GLN A 53 11.14 30.21 -13.26
C GLN A 53 9.92 29.46 -12.68
N ALA A 54 9.53 28.33 -13.26
CA ALA A 54 8.42 27.48 -12.83
C ALA A 54 8.93 26.16 -12.23
N ASP A 55 9.97 26.24 -11.40
CA ASP A 55 10.64 25.11 -10.75
C ASP A 55 9.92 24.58 -9.49
N GLY A 56 8.66 24.97 -9.29
CA GLY A 56 7.84 24.63 -8.11
C GLY A 56 7.70 25.77 -7.10
N ARG A 57 8.42 26.89 -7.30
CA ARG A 57 8.29 28.07 -6.42
C ARG A 57 6.85 28.56 -6.30
N GLY A 58 6.47 28.99 -5.10
CA GLY A 58 5.12 29.45 -4.79
C GLY A 58 4.12 28.34 -4.51
N VAL A 59 4.56 27.08 -4.47
CA VAL A 59 3.75 25.89 -4.14
C VAL A 59 4.31 25.21 -2.91
N ILE A 60 3.42 24.70 -2.06
CA ILE A 60 3.76 23.86 -0.92
C ILE A 60 3.43 22.41 -1.29
N ILE A 61 4.38 21.50 -1.08
CA ILE A 61 4.14 20.06 -1.13
C ILE A 61 4.12 19.52 0.30
N VAL A 62 3.06 18.81 0.65
CA VAL A 62 2.88 18.18 1.96
C VAL A 62 3.11 16.68 1.80
N ILE A 63 3.99 16.11 2.61
CA ILE A 63 4.33 14.69 2.59
C ILE A 63 3.67 14.03 3.80
N LEU A 64 2.73 13.11 3.55
CA LEU A 64 2.08 12.28 4.57
C LEU A 64 2.77 10.92 4.55
N ASP A 65 3.64 10.67 5.53
CA ASP A 65 4.57 9.55 5.50
C ASP A 65 5.18 9.25 6.90
N THR A 66 6.34 8.59 6.95
CA THR A 66 7.12 8.26 8.17
C THR A 66 7.76 9.45 8.87
N GLY A 67 7.68 10.64 8.26
CA GLY A 67 8.37 11.85 8.69
C GLY A 67 9.37 12.31 7.64
N ILE A 68 10.02 13.44 7.88
CA ILE A 68 11.10 13.95 7.03
C ILE A 68 12.24 14.34 7.95
N ASP A 69 13.45 13.86 7.66
CA ASP A 69 14.66 14.44 8.19
C ASP A 69 14.93 15.75 7.44
N MET A 70 14.68 16.88 8.10
CA MET A 70 14.86 18.21 7.53
C MET A 70 16.32 18.67 7.51
N GLY A 71 17.21 17.96 8.21
CA GLY A 71 18.62 18.31 8.36
C GLY A 71 19.55 17.64 7.36
N ILE A 72 19.06 16.74 6.49
CA ILE A 72 19.88 16.10 5.45
C ILE A 72 20.02 16.95 4.19
N GLU A 73 21.15 16.74 3.49
CA GLU A 73 21.37 17.35 2.18
C GLU A 73 20.26 16.98 1.18
N GLY A 74 19.91 17.91 0.30
CA GLY A 74 18.71 17.80 -0.52
C GLY A 74 17.46 18.45 0.09
N LEU A 75 17.34 18.46 1.43
CA LEU A 75 16.13 18.90 2.14
C LEU A 75 16.31 20.11 3.06
N LYS A 76 17.48 20.77 3.02
CA LYS A 76 17.74 21.99 3.79
C LYS A 76 17.13 23.24 3.17
N GLN A 77 17.29 23.42 1.86
CA GLN A 77 16.94 24.66 1.17
C GLN A 77 16.30 24.42 -0.20
N THR A 78 15.50 25.40 -0.65
CA THR A 78 14.94 25.44 -2.01
C THR A 78 15.99 25.92 -3.01
N SER A 79 15.67 25.83 -4.31
CA SER A 79 16.45 26.48 -5.38
C SER A 79 16.61 28.00 -5.21
N LEU A 80 15.80 28.63 -4.34
CA LEU A 80 15.86 30.05 -4.01
C LEU A 80 16.71 30.36 -2.77
N GLY A 81 17.29 29.35 -2.11
CA GLY A 81 18.04 29.51 -0.86
C GLY A 81 17.18 29.75 0.38
N THR A 82 15.85 29.59 0.27
CA THR A 82 14.95 29.63 1.44
C THR A 82 14.88 28.25 2.10
N PRO A 83 14.48 28.14 3.38
CA PRO A 83 14.24 26.84 4.02
C PRO A 83 13.32 25.95 3.17
N LYS A 84 13.73 24.69 2.97
CA LYS A 84 12.96 23.72 2.19
C LYS A 84 11.79 23.17 2.98
N VAL A 85 12.04 22.62 4.18
CA VAL A 85 11.00 22.10 5.07
C VAL A 85 10.52 23.22 5.98
N ILE A 86 9.34 23.76 5.72
CA ILE A 86 8.82 24.96 6.39
C ILE A 86 7.92 24.65 7.60
N ASP A 87 7.56 23.38 7.79
CA ASP A 87 6.76 22.92 8.93
C ASP A 87 6.86 21.40 9.08
N VAL A 88 6.73 20.91 10.31
CA VAL A 88 6.73 19.48 10.62
C VAL A 88 5.73 19.19 11.73
N GLN A 89 4.94 18.14 11.60
CA GLN A 89 3.95 17.70 12.58
C GLN A 89 4.00 16.18 12.73
N ASP A 90 3.72 15.67 13.93
CA ASP A 90 3.51 14.24 14.17
C ASP A 90 2.06 14.00 14.63
N PHE A 91 1.29 13.28 13.82
CA PHE A 91 -0.08 12.86 14.11
C PHE A 91 -0.18 11.39 14.54
N SER A 92 0.93 10.65 14.49
CA SER A 92 1.01 9.24 14.86
C SER A 92 0.98 9.04 16.37
N GLY A 93 1.52 10.01 17.14
CA GLY A 93 1.78 9.89 18.57
C GLY A 93 3.12 9.22 18.92
N GLY A 94 3.95 8.91 17.92
CA GLY A 94 5.29 8.34 18.10
C GLY A 94 6.22 9.26 18.89
N GLY A 95 6.22 10.55 18.55
CA GLY A 95 7.05 11.59 19.16
C GLY A 95 6.47 12.29 20.39
N ASP A 96 5.31 11.87 20.90
CA ASP A 96 4.68 12.51 22.07
C ASP A 96 5.56 12.37 23.33
N VAL A 97 5.82 13.50 23.99
CA VAL A 97 6.51 13.61 25.28
C VAL A 97 5.59 14.35 26.26
N PRO A 98 4.78 13.61 27.03
CA PRO A 98 3.95 14.20 28.08
C PRO A 98 4.83 14.92 29.11
N LEU A 99 4.39 16.11 29.51
CA LEU A 99 5.06 16.93 30.49
C LEU A 99 4.28 16.96 31.79
N ILE A 100 4.99 17.05 32.89
CA ILE A 100 4.43 17.37 34.20
C ILE A 100 5.02 18.67 34.72
N LYS A 101 4.31 19.31 35.65
CA LYS A 101 4.87 20.45 36.37
C LYS A 101 6.10 20.01 37.16
N ALA A 102 7.25 20.61 36.89
CA ALA A 102 8.49 20.24 37.55
C ALA A 102 8.50 20.68 39.01
N LYS A 103 9.08 19.83 39.88
CA LYS A 103 9.42 20.25 41.25
C LYS A 103 10.75 20.97 41.21
N VAL A 104 10.74 22.25 41.56
CA VAL A 104 11.95 23.07 41.65
C VAL A 104 12.59 22.87 43.02
N LEU A 105 13.82 22.37 43.06
CA LEU A 105 14.63 22.26 44.27
C LEU A 105 15.79 23.26 44.20
N MET A 106 16.12 23.86 45.33
CA MET A 106 17.38 24.59 45.51
C MET A 106 18.30 23.77 46.40
N GLN A 107 19.50 23.45 45.90
CA GLN A 107 20.58 22.82 46.66
C GLN A 107 21.88 23.57 46.40
N ASP A 108 22.57 23.99 47.47
CA ASP A 108 23.87 24.68 47.40
C ASP A 108 23.93 25.87 46.43
N GLY A 109 22.83 26.62 46.32
CA GLY A 109 22.72 27.77 45.42
C GLY A 109 22.46 27.44 43.94
N ARG A 110 22.25 26.17 43.60
CA ARG A 110 21.89 25.69 42.26
C ARG A 110 20.44 25.25 42.20
N VAL A 111 19.82 25.43 41.02
CA VAL A 111 18.43 25.05 40.77
C VAL A 111 18.40 23.71 40.06
N GLU A 112 17.64 22.76 40.61
CA GLU A 112 17.36 21.47 39.99
C GLU A 112 15.87 21.32 39.72
N LEU A 113 15.53 20.82 38.52
CA LEU A 113 14.19 20.39 38.18
C LEU A 113 14.09 18.89 38.36
N VAL A 114 13.09 18.46 39.14
CA VAL A 114 12.87 17.06 39.44
C VAL A 114 11.55 16.59 38.87
N ASP A 115 11.62 15.47 38.18
CA ASP A 115 10.49 14.68 37.71
C ASP A 115 10.32 13.45 38.61
N THR A 116 9.19 13.35 39.30
CA THR A 116 8.90 12.20 40.17
C THR A 116 8.36 10.98 39.43
N VAL A 117 7.89 11.14 38.19
CA VAL A 117 7.33 10.06 37.37
C VAL A 117 8.44 9.33 36.63
N HIS A 118 9.37 10.06 36.03
CA HIS A 118 10.47 9.51 35.23
C HIS A 118 11.79 9.41 36.00
N ALA A 119 11.81 9.79 37.29
CA ALA A 119 13.01 9.86 38.13
C ALA A 119 14.14 10.74 37.56
N LEU A 120 13.79 11.76 36.76
CA LEU A 120 14.76 12.69 36.17
C LEU A 120 15.16 13.77 37.15
N ARG A 121 16.43 14.17 37.08
CA ARG A 121 16.96 15.37 37.72
C ARG A 121 17.77 16.15 36.69
N LEU A 122 17.31 17.37 36.39
CA LEU A 122 17.95 18.25 35.43
C LEU A 122 18.51 19.49 36.14
N ARG A 123 19.80 19.76 35.92
CA ARG A 123 20.55 20.89 36.48
C ARG A 123 20.99 21.88 35.38
N GLY A 124 21.67 22.96 35.76
CA GLY A 124 22.11 23.99 34.81
C GLY A 124 20.99 24.93 34.37
N ILE A 125 19.94 25.04 35.19
CA ILE A 125 18.74 25.83 34.91
C ILE A 125 19.03 27.33 35.02
N GLU A 126 20.00 27.69 35.87
CA GLU A 126 20.46 29.05 36.09
C GLU A 126 21.09 29.71 34.86
N SER A 127 21.61 28.93 33.92
CA SER A 127 22.13 29.42 32.63
C SER A 127 21.04 29.62 31.57
N LEU A 128 19.81 29.18 31.84
CA LEU A 128 18.70 29.27 30.90
C LEU A 128 17.89 30.56 31.10
N PRO A 129 17.14 31.03 30.08
CA PRO A 129 16.20 32.13 30.22
C PRO A 129 15.17 31.83 31.32
N LYS A 130 14.85 32.81 32.17
CA LYS A 130 13.87 32.61 33.25
C LYS A 130 12.44 32.53 32.70
N PRO A 131 11.57 31.68 33.29
CA PRO A 131 10.16 31.61 32.93
C PRO A 131 9.43 32.90 33.33
N ALA A 132 8.49 33.34 32.49
CA ALA A 132 7.70 34.55 32.72
C ALA A 132 6.68 34.38 33.87
N ASP A 133 6.22 33.15 34.11
CA ASP A 133 5.23 32.80 35.13
C ASP A 133 5.83 32.00 36.31
N GLY A 134 7.15 31.79 36.31
CA GLY A 134 7.84 31.00 37.33
C GLY A 134 7.65 29.49 37.21
N LEU A 135 7.00 28.98 36.16
CA LEU A 135 6.67 27.57 36.00
C LEU A 135 7.61 26.87 35.02
N TYR A 136 8.02 25.65 35.38
CA TYR A 136 8.75 24.73 34.51
C TYR A 136 7.94 23.46 34.32
N PHE A 137 7.95 22.92 33.10
CA PHE A 137 7.41 21.61 32.79
C PHE A 137 8.55 20.69 32.35
N ILE A 138 8.53 19.45 32.81
CA ILE A 138 9.57 18.44 32.60
C ILE A 138 8.95 17.14 32.07
N GLY A 139 9.66 16.44 31.19
CA GLY A 139 9.32 15.11 30.70
C GLY A 139 10.55 14.38 30.17
N ALA A 140 10.36 13.18 29.62
CA ALA A 140 11.45 12.36 29.07
C ALA A 140 11.09 11.75 27.71
N PHE A 141 12.11 11.64 26.86
CA PHE A 141 12.11 10.73 25.72
C PHE A 141 13.00 9.53 26.04
N ASP A 142 12.39 8.35 26.12
CA ASP A 142 13.05 7.08 26.43
C ASP A 142 13.24 6.27 25.15
N GLU A 143 14.49 5.95 24.80
CA GLU A 143 14.85 5.17 23.60
C GLU A 143 14.18 3.81 23.55
N SER A 144 13.94 3.18 24.70
CA SER A 144 13.35 1.85 24.76
C SER A 144 11.93 1.80 24.17
N ARG A 145 11.30 2.97 24.00
CA ARG A 145 10.04 3.14 23.25
C ARG A 145 10.20 2.74 21.79
N LEU A 146 11.37 2.94 21.19
CA LEU A 146 11.68 2.68 19.78
C LEU A 146 12.24 1.28 19.51
N LYS A 147 12.28 0.38 20.51
CA LYS A 147 12.84 -1.00 20.38
C LYS A 147 12.28 -1.86 19.24
N ASN A 148 11.11 -1.49 18.69
CA ASN A 148 10.45 -2.18 17.59
C ASN A 148 10.44 -1.37 16.28
N SER A 149 11.01 -0.15 16.30
CA SER A 149 11.21 0.74 15.14
C SER A 149 12.50 0.38 14.39
N GLU A 150 12.71 0.97 13.20
CA GLU A 150 13.94 0.81 12.42
C GLU A 150 15.13 1.53 13.08
N VAL A 151 14.84 2.54 13.91
CA VAL A 151 15.83 3.28 14.69
C VAL A 151 15.59 3.06 16.18
N SER A 152 16.22 2.05 16.77
CA SER A 152 16.10 1.75 18.20
C SER A 152 17.15 2.43 19.09
N ASP A 153 18.26 2.88 18.50
CA ASP A 153 19.42 3.50 19.14
C ASP A 153 19.63 4.88 18.48
N VAL A 154 19.19 5.96 19.15
CA VAL A 154 19.18 7.30 18.51
C VAL A 154 20.45 8.09 18.79
N ASP A 155 21.22 7.73 19.83
CA ASP A 155 22.56 8.28 20.09
C ASP A 155 23.71 7.40 19.52
N GLY A 156 23.42 6.21 19.00
CA GLY A 156 24.40 5.37 18.31
C GLY A 156 25.47 4.77 19.22
N ASP A 157 25.18 4.64 20.52
CA ASP A 157 26.09 4.06 21.51
C ASP A 157 26.05 2.51 21.58
N GLY A 158 25.20 1.89 20.76
CA GLY A 158 24.99 0.45 20.68
C GLY A 158 23.94 -0.08 21.66
N LYS A 159 23.19 0.81 22.33
CA LYS A 159 22.20 0.49 23.35
C LYS A 159 20.85 1.16 23.02
N SER A 160 19.80 0.86 23.79
CA SER A 160 18.44 1.36 23.48
C SER A 160 17.65 1.61 24.76
N GLU A 161 18.31 2.22 25.73
CA GLU A 161 17.79 2.48 27.07
C GLU A 161 18.06 3.91 27.55
N THR A 162 18.64 4.77 26.71
CA THR A 162 18.95 6.14 27.11
C THR A 162 17.66 6.93 27.32
N VAL A 163 17.63 7.74 28.37
CA VAL A 163 16.51 8.62 28.69
C VAL A 163 16.98 10.06 28.56
N PHE A 164 16.42 10.77 27.59
CA PHE A 164 16.73 12.18 27.34
C PHE A 164 15.71 13.07 28.05
N GLY A 165 16.20 13.91 28.96
CA GLY A 165 15.36 14.86 29.69
C GLY A 165 14.93 16.04 28.82
N ILE A 166 13.67 16.45 28.94
CA ILE A 166 13.12 17.59 28.20
C ILE A 166 12.46 18.55 29.18
N VAL A 167 12.77 19.83 29.06
CA VAL A 167 12.16 20.91 29.84
C VAL A 167 11.54 21.91 28.89
N ALA A 168 10.29 22.30 29.16
CA ALA A 168 9.60 23.34 28.40
C ALA A 168 8.88 24.32 29.33
N TYR A 169 8.84 25.60 28.95
CA TYR A 169 8.20 26.65 29.72
C TYR A 169 7.96 27.92 28.89
N ARG A 170 7.22 28.87 29.47
CA ARG A 170 6.89 30.14 28.82
C ARG A 170 7.89 31.22 29.21
N THR A 171 8.53 31.83 28.21
CA THR A 171 9.32 33.05 28.35
C THR A 171 8.50 34.27 27.95
N HIS A 172 9.04 35.48 28.13
CA HIS A 172 8.41 36.70 27.61
C HIS A 172 8.25 36.69 26.08
N ASP A 173 9.14 35.97 25.37
CA ASP A 173 9.14 35.84 23.92
C ASP A 173 8.43 34.57 23.43
N GLY A 174 7.59 33.93 24.27
CA GLY A 174 6.83 32.72 23.92
C GLY A 174 7.35 31.42 24.55
N ALA A 175 6.82 30.28 24.12
CA ALA A 175 7.22 28.97 24.64
C ALA A 175 8.61 28.56 24.15
N VAL A 176 9.41 27.96 25.02
CA VAL A 176 10.75 27.42 24.71
C VAL A 176 10.90 26.03 25.31
N ALA A 177 11.69 25.18 24.67
CA ALA A 177 12.08 23.87 25.16
C ALA A 177 13.60 23.70 25.14
N PHE A 178 14.11 22.83 26.00
CA PHE A 178 15.50 22.36 26.06
C PHE A 178 15.46 20.84 26.13
N VAL A 179 16.32 20.19 25.34
CA VAL A 179 16.48 18.73 25.31
C VAL A 179 17.89 18.44 25.79
N ASP A 180 18.05 17.58 26.79
CA ASP A 180 19.33 17.05 27.26
C ASP A 180 19.86 16.08 26.18
N CYS A 181 20.46 16.60 25.12
CA CYS A 181 20.78 15.86 23.90
C CYS A 181 21.91 14.85 24.11
N ASN A 182 22.72 15.01 25.15
CA ASN A 182 23.82 14.10 25.52
C ASN A 182 23.51 13.26 26.77
N ALA A 183 22.28 13.33 27.29
CA ALA A 183 21.78 12.58 28.43
C ALA A 183 22.65 12.69 29.70
N ASN A 184 23.30 13.82 29.92
CA ASN A 184 24.20 14.03 31.07
C ASN A 184 23.48 14.67 32.30
N GLY A 185 22.19 14.97 32.16
CA GLY A 185 21.34 15.59 33.16
C GLY A 185 21.57 17.10 33.37
N ASN A 186 22.35 17.76 32.52
CA ASN A 186 22.71 19.17 32.60
C ASN A 186 22.27 19.90 31.34
N LEU A 187 21.47 20.96 31.50
CA LEU A 187 20.95 21.72 30.37
C LEU A 187 21.80 22.96 30.04
N ALA A 188 22.90 23.20 30.75
CA ALA A 188 23.70 24.42 30.60
C ALA A 188 24.35 24.57 29.21
N ASP A 189 24.68 23.46 28.54
CA ASP A 189 25.23 23.39 27.20
C ASP A 189 24.16 23.25 26.10
N GLU A 190 22.89 23.13 26.49
CA GLU A 190 21.78 22.90 25.56
C GLU A 190 21.22 24.20 24.98
N LYS A 191 20.80 24.11 23.71
CA LYS A 191 20.29 25.26 22.96
C LYS A 191 18.78 25.42 23.20
N PRO A 192 18.27 26.67 23.28
CA PRO A 192 16.84 26.91 23.32
C PRO A 192 16.21 26.51 21.98
N LEU A 193 15.14 25.74 22.05
CA LEU A 193 14.36 25.29 20.90
C LEU A 193 12.96 25.92 20.95
N ARG A 194 12.50 26.43 19.83
CA ARG A 194 11.10 26.87 19.62
C ARG A 194 10.33 25.82 18.84
N THR A 195 9.00 25.98 18.80
CA THR A 195 8.15 25.23 17.87
C THR A 195 8.73 25.38 16.46
N TYR A 196 8.97 24.27 15.76
CA TYR A 196 9.77 24.25 14.53
C TYR A 196 9.37 25.32 13.52
N LYS A 197 8.07 25.50 13.27
CA LYS A 197 7.54 26.48 12.31
C LYS A 197 7.92 27.95 12.61
N GLU A 198 8.30 28.26 13.85
CA GLU A 198 8.64 29.63 14.27
C GLU A 198 10.07 30.04 13.88
N ARG A 199 11.03 29.11 13.96
CA ARG A 199 12.47 29.40 13.82
C ARG A 199 13.27 28.37 13.01
N PHE A 200 12.64 27.25 12.64
CA PHE A 200 13.27 26.07 12.03
C PHE A 200 14.35 25.46 12.92
N ASP A 201 14.17 25.54 14.24
CA ASP A 201 15.10 24.99 15.22
C ASP A 201 15.10 23.45 15.15
N THR A 202 16.28 22.86 15.06
CA THR A 202 16.50 21.41 15.02
C THR A 202 17.53 21.00 16.07
N PHE A 203 17.49 19.74 16.46
CA PHE A 203 18.49 19.14 17.34
C PHE A 203 18.80 17.71 16.91
N THR A 204 19.85 17.13 17.49
CA THR A 204 20.24 15.73 17.28
C THR A 204 20.58 15.13 18.63
N PHE A 205 20.23 13.87 18.86
CA PHE A 205 20.78 13.11 19.98
C PHE A 205 22.28 12.92 19.75
N THR A 206 23.09 13.33 20.73
CA THR A 206 24.53 13.48 20.56
C THR A 206 25.21 12.12 20.62
N PRO A 207 25.93 11.70 19.57
CA PRO A 207 26.64 10.44 19.65
C PRO A 207 27.72 10.45 20.71
N LYS A 208 27.81 9.36 21.49
CA LYS A 208 28.90 9.22 22.50
C LYS A 208 30.28 9.18 21.85
N ASP A 209 30.35 8.71 20.61
CA ASP A 209 31.51 8.80 19.75
C ASP A 209 31.38 10.01 18.80
N SER A 210 32.09 11.10 19.13
CA SER A 210 32.09 12.34 18.33
C SER A 210 32.59 12.20 16.88
N THR A 211 33.15 11.04 16.50
CA THR A 211 33.54 10.76 15.11
C THR A 211 32.39 10.25 14.25
N LYS A 212 31.30 9.78 14.88
CA LYS A 212 30.10 9.30 14.18
C LYS A 212 29.18 10.48 13.82
N LEU A 213 28.52 10.34 12.67
CA LEU A 213 27.44 11.24 12.31
C LEU A 213 26.21 10.97 13.20
N PRO A 214 25.40 12.00 13.51
CA PRO A 214 24.11 11.80 14.14
C PRO A 214 23.21 10.86 13.33
N VAL A 215 22.44 10.02 14.01
CA VAL A 215 21.56 9.00 13.42
C VAL A 215 20.47 9.65 12.55
N MET A 216 19.87 10.73 13.04
CA MET A 216 18.88 11.55 12.32
C MET A 216 18.76 12.93 12.95
N THR A 217 18.21 13.88 12.20
CA THR A 217 17.84 15.21 12.71
C THR A 217 16.41 15.19 13.26
N CYS A 218 16.23 15.79 14.43
CA CYS A 218 14.95 15.93 15.09
C CYS A 218 14.50 17.40 15.12
N ALA A 219 13.20 17.59 15.20
CA ALA A 219 12.55 18.86 15.48
C ALA A 219 11.51 18.68 16.59
N LEU A 220 10.94 19.78 17.10
CA LEU A 220 9.88 19.70 18.11
C LEU A 220 8.79 20.77 17.93
N ASN A 221 7.62 20.48 18.48
CA ASN A 221 6.50 21.41 18.63
C ASN A 221 6.05 21.45 20.09
N ILE A 222 5.78 22.65 20.61
CA ILE A 222 5.50 22.85 22.04
C ILE A 222 4.01 23.20 22.24
N PHE A 223 3.32 22.40 23.05
CA PHE A 223 1.90 22.57 23.41
C PHE A 223 1.76 22.63 24.93
N LEU A 224 2.19 23.74 25.54
CA LEU A 224 2.19 23.89 27.02
C LEU A 224 0.77 23.83 27.61
N GLU A 225 -0.24 24.26 26.88
CA GLU A 225 -1.65 24.17 27.27
C GLU A 225 -2.17 22.72 27.36
N ARG A 226 -1.48 21.79 26.70
CA ARG A 226 -1.72 20.34 26.77
C ARG A 226 -0.68 19.63 27.65
N ASN A 227 0.26 20.37 28.26
CA ASN A 227 1.45 19.84 28.91
C ASN A 227 2.17 18.81 28.02
N LEU A 228 2.48 19.19 26.77
CA LEU A 228 3.04 18.27 25.80
C LEU A 228 4.14 18.94 24.97
N VAL A 229 5.24 18.22 24.74
CA VAL A 229 6.15 18.46 23.62
C VAL A 229 5.98 17.30 22.64
N VAL A 230 5.93 17.59 21.35
CA VAL A 230 5.87 16.58 20.29
C VAL A 230 7.15 16.65 19.49
N LEU A 231 7.95 15.59 19.54
CA LEU A 231 9.12 15.44 18.69
C LEU A 231 8.68 15.03 17.29
N HIS A 232 9.42 15.49 16.28
CA HIS A 232 9.29 15.04 14.91
C HIS A 232 10.64 14.52 14.42
N PHE A 233 10.64 13.30 13.90
CA PHE A 233 11.81 12.62 13.36
C PHE A 233 11.35 11.56 12.35
N ASP A 234 12.23 11.17 11.44
CA ASP A 234 11.97 10.13 10.44
C ASP A 234 12.66 8.82 10.83
N ASP A 235 11.95 7.98 11.57
CA ASP A 235 12.42 6.65 12.00
C ASP A 235 12.09 5.54 11.00
N GLY A 236 11.75 5.88 9.76
CA GLY A 236 11.47 4.92 8.67
C GLY A 236 12.17 5.23 7.34
N ALA A 237 12.84 6.39 7.21
CA ALA A 237 13.55 6.88 6.01
C ALA A 237 12.72 7.11 4.73
N HIS A 238 11.55 6.46 4.63
CA HIS A 238 10.70 6.48 3.45
C HIS A 238 10.17 7.89 3.14
N GLY A 239 9.72 8.63 4.14
CA GLY A 239 9.21 9.99 3.94
C GLY A 239 10.28 10.98 3.45
N SER A 240 11.52 10.87 3.94
CA SER A 240 12.65 11.65 3.41
C SER A 240 12.98 11.30 1.96
N HIS A 241 12.93 10.02 1.59
CA HIS A 241 13.14 9.54 0.22
C HIS A 241 12.09 10.13 -0.74
N VAL A 242 10.82 10.01 -0.36
CA VAL A 242 9.65 10.56 -1.07
C VAL A 242 9.76 12.09 -1.23
N ALA A 243 10.13 12.80 -0.16
CA ALA A 243 10.35 14.24 -0.17
C ALA A 243 11.45 14.66 -1.16
N GLY A 244 12.55 13.91 -1.19
CA GLY A 244 13.66 14.14 -2.13
C GLY A 244 13.24 13.99 -3.59
N ILE A 245 12.41 12.98 -3.91
CA ILE A 245 11.85 12.81 -5.26
C ILE A 245 10.99 14.01 -5.66
N ALA A 246 10.07 14.41 -4.78
CA ALA A 246 9.12 15.46 -5.08
C ALA A 246 9.80 16.82 -5.27
N ALA A 247 10.72 17.20 -4.36
CA ALA A 247 11.24 18.57 -4.30
C ALA A 247 12.68 18.71 -3.79
N GLY A 248 13.46 17.64 -3.70
CA GLY A 248 14.84 17.74 -3.23
C GLY A 248 15.69 18.67 -4.11
N TYR A 249 16.59 19.41 -3.50
CA TYR A 249 17.46 20.36 -4.19
C TYR A 249 18.92 20.11 -3.84
N ASN A 250 19.75 19.90 -4.86
CA ASN A 250 21.19 19.67 -4.71
C ASN A 250 21.50 18.41 -3.87
N ILE A 251 20.75 17.33 -4.09
CA ILE A 251 20.91 16.03 -3.46
C ILE A 251 22.31 15.47 -3.79
N TYR A 252 23.01 14.96 -2.77
CA TYR A 252 24.37 14.39 -2.86
C TYR A 252 25.43 15.29 -3.53
N ALA A 253 25.23 16.61 -3.48
CA ALA A 253 26.24 17.54 -3.94
C ALA A 253 27.53 17.46 -3.12
N THR A 254 28.66 17.59 -3.81
CA THR A 254 29.98 17.70 -3.16
C THR A 254 30.68 18.96 -3.65
N PRO A 255 31.75 19.43 -2.97
CA PRO A 255 32.56 20.54 -3.49
C PRO A 255 33.12 20.29 -4.90
N LEU A 256 33.21 19.03 -5.34
CA LEU A 256 33.79 18.61 -6.62
C LEU A 256 32.72 18.28 -7.68
N GLN A 257 31.46 18.11 -7.29
CA GLN A 257 30.41 17.61 -8.17
C GLN A 257 29.05 18.24 -7.83
N PRO A 258 28.35 18.82 -8.82
CA PRO A 258 27.00 19.33 -8.60
C PRO A 258 26.08 18.17 -8.20
N GLY A 259 25.19 18.42 -7.25
CA GLY A 259 24.13 17.47 -6.91
C GLY A 259 23.06 17.42 -8.00
N TYR A 260 22.07 16.57 -7.80
CA TYR A 260 20.88 16.51 -8.65
C TYR A 260 19.63 16.95 -7.88
N ASN A 261 18.57 17.21 -8.63
CA ASN A 261 17.32 17.73 -8.08
C ASN A 261 16.20 16.69 -8.21
N GLY A 262 15.25 16.75 -7.29
CA GLY A 262 13.92 16.18 -7.48
C GLY A 262 13.14 16.91 -8.57
N ILE A 263 11.85 16.61 -8.68
CA ILE A 263 11.01 17.15 -9.76
C ILE A 263 10.78 18.65 -9.62
N ALA A 264 10.47 19.14 -8.41
CA ALA A 264 10.13 20.55 -8.14
C ALA A 264 11.07 21.17 -7.08
N PRO A 265 12.35 21.43 -7.39
CA PRO A 265 13.34 21.90 -6.41
C PRO A 265 13.05 23.30 -5.82
N GLY A 266 12.15 24.09 -6.42
CA GLY A 266 11.69 25.37 -5.90
C GLY A 266 10.51 25.28 -4.93
N ALA A 267 9.85 24.13 -4.82
CA ALA A 267 8.72 23.95 -3.90
C ALA A 267 9.17 23.88 -2.44
N GLU A 268 8.34 24.38 -1.53
CA GLU A 268 8.50 24.18 -0.08
C GLU A 268 7.86 22.85 0.33
N LEU A 269 8.36 22.27 1.41
CA LEU A 269 7.91 21.01 1.97
C LEU A 269 7.30 21.19 3.36
N ILE A 270 6.28 20.39 3.66
CA ILE A 270 5.76 20.19 5.01
C ILE A 270 5.73 18.69 5.29
N SER A 271 6.27 18.30 6.44
CA SER A 271 6.29 16.92 6.90
C SER A 271 5.12 16.64 7.84
N LEU A 272 4.20 15.76 7.47
CA LEU A 272 3.13 15.31 8.36
C LEU A 272 3.32 13.82 8.61
N LYS A 273 3.97 13.49 9.73
CA LYS A 273 4.17 12.10 10.12
C LYS A 273 2.85 11.48 10.54
N ILE A 274 2.46 10.39 9.88
CA ILE A 274 1.21 9.66 10.15
C ILE A 274 1.45 8.26 10.70
N SER A 275 2.64 7.69 10.46
CA SER A 275 2.98 6.35 10.89
C SER A 275 3.72 6.31 12.24
N ASP A 276 3.58 5.20 12.96
CA ASP A 276 4.31 4.92 14.20
C ASP A 276 5.25 3.72 14.02
N GLY A 277 6.56 3.99 14.00
CA GLY A 277 7.60 2.96 13.87
C GLY A 277 7.57 1.90 14.98
N ARG A 278 7.08 2.23 16.18
CA ARG A 278 7.03 1.32 17.33
C ARG A 278 6.11 0.12 17.10
N ILE A 279 5.18 0.24 16.16
CA ILE A 279 4.19 -0.77 15.82
C ILE A 279 4.34 -1.28 14.38
N GLY A 280 5.47 -1.01 13.72
CA GLY A 280 5.75 -1.48 12.36
C GLY A 280 5.49 -0.43 11.27
N GLN A 281 5.72 0.85 11.58
CA GLN A 281 5.51 1.98 10.67
C GLN A 281 4.07 2.10 10.17
N LEU A 282 3.06 1.85 11.01
CA LEU A 282 1.65 1.87 10.62
C LEU A 282 0.99 3.22 10.88
N SER A 283 -0.01 3.57 10.09
CA SER A 283 -0.87 4.70 10.44
C SER A 283 -1.67 4.42 11.72
N THR A 284 -1.78 5.42 12.60
CA THR A 284 -2.55 5.29 13.85
C THR A 284 -3.96 5.87 13.71
N THR A 285 -4.84 5.57 14.66
CA THR A 285 -6.25 6.01 14.65
C THR A 285 -6.36 7.53 14.43
N GLY A 286 -6.99 7.92 13.32
CA GLY A 286 -7.26 9.30 12.91
C GLY A 286 -6.04 10.08 12.40
N SER A 287 -4.83 9.51 12.40
CA SER A 287 -3.59 10.19 11.98
C SER A 287 -3.68 10.74 10.55
N MET A 288 -4.07 9.90 9.58
CA MET A 288 -4.24 10.31 8.18
C MET A 288 -5.25 11.44 8.05
N LYS A 289 -6.43 11.31 8.68
CA LYS A 289 -7.48 12.33 8.61
C LYS A 289 -7.01 13.66 9.20
N LYS A 290 -6.35 13.66 10.37
CA LYS A 290 -5.79 14.86 11.01
C LYS A 290 -4.78 15.55 10.09
N ALA A 291 -3.93 14.78 9.40
CA ALA A 291 -2.96 15.31 8.43
C ALA A 291 -3.65 15.95 7.20
N TYR A 292 -4.68 15.33 6.66
CA TYR A 292 -5.47 15.91 5.57
C TYR A 292 -6.24 17.16 6.00
N ASP A 293 -6.83 17.19 7.20
CA ASP A 293 -7.47 18.38 7.76
C ASP A 293 -6.44 19.52 7.91
N TYR A 294 -5.21 19.22 8.31
CA TYR A 294 -4.11 20.18 8.37
C TYR A 294 -3.76 20.75 6.99
N ALA A 295 -3.56 19.88 5.99
CA ALA A 295 -3.28 20.31 4.62
C ALA A 295 -4.43 21.14 4.02
N ALA A 296 -5.68 20.77 4.28
CA ALA A 296 -6.85 21.53 3.85
C ALA A 296 -6.94 22.89 4.54
N HIS A 297 -6.61 22.96 5.83
CA HIS A 297 -6.53 24.23 6.55
C HIS A 297 -5.47 25.15 5.93
N LEU A 298 -4.29 24.62 5.59
CA LEU A 298 -3.27 25.37 4.87
C LEU A 298 -3.78 25.86 3.51
N ALA A 299 -4.40 25.00 2.71
CA ALA A 299 -4.92 25.35 1.39
C ALA A 299 -6.02 26.45 1.43
N ARG A 300 -6.71 26.60 2.56
CA ARG A 300 -7.74 27.63 2.78
C ARG A 300 -7.19 28.94 3.32
N THR A 301 -6.14 28.87 4.14
CA THR A 301 -5.61 30.04 4.86
C THR A 301 -4.38 30.65 4.19
N GLN A 302 -3.65 29.88 3.40
CA GLN A 302 -2.46 30.33 2.69
C GLN A 302 -2.80 30.71 1.24
N PRO A 303 -2.10 31.71 0.67
CA PRO A 303 -2.25 32.07 -0.74
C PRO A 303 -1.60 31.07 -1.70
N LYS A 304 -0.76 30.15 -1.18
CA LYS A 304 -0.02 29.16 -1.96
C LYS A 304 -0.88 27.90 -2.18
N PRO A 305 -0.91 27.32 -3.39
CA PRO A 305 -1.48 26.00 -3.62
C PRO A 305 -0.79 24.93 -2.78
N VAL A 306 -1.55 23.92 -2.34
CA VAL A 306 -1.05 22.83 -1.48
C VAL A 306 -1.23 21.49 -2.20
N VAL A 307 -0.11 20.81 -2.48
CA VAL A 307 -0.09 19.48 -3.10
C VAL A 307 0.30 18.45 -2.05
N VAL A 308 -0.61 17.54 -1.74
CA VAL A 308 -0.37 16.42 -0.84
C VAL A 308 0.14 15.23 -1.64
N ASN A 309 1.26 14.67 -1.21
CA ASN A 309 1.69 13.33 -1.58
C ASN A 309 1.37 12.37 -0.43
N MET A 310 0.59 11.33 -0.72
CA MET A 310 0.33 10.21 0.18
C MET A 310 0.93 8.94 -0.42
N SER A 311 1.98 8.43 0.20
CA SER A 311 2.67 7.21 -0.23
C SER A 311 2.52 6.09 0.79
N PHE A 312 1.33 6.05 1.40
CA PHE A 312 0.94 5.16 2.49
C PHE A 312 -0.48 4.63 2.25
N GLY A 313 -0.72 3.36 2.57
CA GLY A 313 -2.01 2.70 2.38
C GLY A 313 -1.90 1.19 2.56
N VAL A 314 -3.06 0.53 2.58
CA VAL A 314 -3.21 -0.93 2.61
C VAL A 314 -4.10 -1.38 1.46
N ALA A 315 -4.20 -2.70 1.26
CA ALA A 315 -5.15 -3.27 0.32
C ALA A 315 -6.61 -2.82 0.61
N SER A 316 -7.50 -3.01 -0.35
CA SER A 316 -8.91 -2.67 -0.21
C SER A 316 -9.79 -3.91 -0.36
N GLU A 317 -10.79 -4.03 0.54
CA GLU A 317 -11.81 -5.09 0.47
C GLU A 317 -13.06 -4.66 -0.31
N LEU A 318 -13.28 -3.34 -0.43
CA LEU A 318 -14.35 -2.69 -1.20
C LEU A 318 -13.79 -1.39 -1.79
N GLU A 319 -13.20 -1.46 -2.99
CA GLU A 319 -12.53 -0.31 -3.61
C GLU A 319 -13.48 0.91 -3.74
N GLY A 320 -13.06 2.07 -3.23
CA GLY A 320 -13.81 3.33 -3.31
C GLY A 320 -14.89 3.48 -2.23
N HIS A 321 -15.00 2.55 -1.29
CA HIS A 321 -15.99 2.57 -0.20
C HIS A 321 -15.39 2.66 1.20
N ALA A 322 -14.07 2.73 1.34
CA ALA A 322 -13.45 2.94 2.64
C ALA A 322 -13.81 4.32 3.22
N ASP A 323 -13.85 4.40 4.55
CA ASP A 323 -14.23 5.61 5.27
C ASP A 323 -13.31 6.79 4.96
N ILE A 324 -12.00 6.52 4.82
CA ILE A 324 -11.00 7.52 4.45
C ILE A 324 -11.15 8.00 2.99
N GLU A 325 -11.59 7.12 2.08
CA GLU A 325 -11.81 7.46 0.66
C GLU A 325 -13.02 8.38 0.50
N LYS A 326 -14.13 8.05 1.17
CA LYS A 326 -15.34 8.89 1.23
C LYS A 326 -15.05 10.26 1.82
N TYR A 327 -14.22 10.30 2.87
CA TYR A 327 -13.77 11.54 3.48
C TYR A 327 -12.94 12.39 2.49
N LEU A 328 -11.97 11.78 1.80
CA LEU A 328 -11.13 12.48 0.84
C LEU A 328 -11.91 13.04 -0.35
N ASP A 329 -12.85 12.26 -0.90
CA ASP A 329 -13.73 12.73 -1.97
C ASP A 329 -14.57 13.94 -1.52
N SER A 330 -15.03 13.94 -0.27
CA SER A 330 -15.76 15.08 0.31
C SER A 330 -14.87 16.29 0.56
N LEU A 331 -13.64 16.06 1.06
CA LEU A 331 -12.68 17.12 1.37
C LEU A 331 -12.21 17.87 0.11
N LEU A 332 -11.89 17.11 -0.94
CA LEU A 332 -11.44 17.64 -2.23
C LEU A 332 -12.56 18.38 -2.98
N GLU A 333 -13.82 17.98 -2.78
CA GLU A 333 -14.97 18.68 -3.37
C GLU A 333 -15.08 20.13 -2.86
N VAL A 334 -14.75 20.38 -1.58
CA VAL A 334 -14.92 21.69 -0.93
C VAL A 334 -13.62 22.48 -0.75
N THR A 335 -12.48 21.97 -1.24
CA THR A 335 -11.16 22.60 -1.06
C THR A 335 -10.41 22.74 -2.39
N PRO A 336 -10.76 23.74 -3.24
CA PRO A 336 -10.27 23.83 -4.62
C PRO A 336 -8.74 23.96 -4.82
N ASN A 337 -8.02 24.47 -3.82
CA ASN A 337 -6.55 24.68 -3.88
C ASN A 337 -5.76 23.55 -3.20
N LEU A 338 -6.43 22.46 -2.84
CA LEU A 338 -5.83 21.24 -2.31
C LEU A 338 -5.77 20.19 -3.41
N TYR A 339 -4.58 19.66 -3.64
CA TYR A 339 -4.34 18.60 -4.61
C TYR A 339 -3.84 17.37 -3.87
N VAL A 340 -4.28 16.18 -4.24
CA VAL A 340 -3.88 14.93 -3.55
C VAL A 340 -3.47 13.89 -4.58
N CYS A 341 -2.19 13.49 -4.52
CA CYS A 341 -1.64 12.34 -5.22
C CYS A 341 -1.47 11.18 -4.23
N VAL A 342 -1.84 9.98 -4.67
CA VAL A 342 -1.76 8.76 -3.87
C VAL A 342 -1.07 7.66 -4.68
N SER A 343 -0.19 6.89 -4.04
CA SER A 343 0.34 5.65 -4.60
C SER A 343 -0.78 4.62 -4.83
N ASN A 344 -0.86 4.00 -6.02
CA ASN A 344 -1.97 3.08 -6.34
C ASN A 344 -1.98 1.78 -5.52
N GLY A 345 -0.87 1.45 -4.86
CA GLY A 345 -0.69 0.20 -4.12
C GLY A 345 0.34 -0.73 -4.75
N ASN A 346 0.87 -1.66 -3.96
CA ASN A 346 1.91 -2.63 -4.36
C ASN A 346 1.41 -4.10 -4.30
N GLU A 347 0.08 -4.29 -4.34
CA GLU A 347 -0.63 -5.56 -4.16
C GLU A 347 -0.91 -6.27 -5.50
N GLY A 348 -0.30 -5.79 -6.59
CA GLY A 348 -0.28 -6.49 -7.87
C GLY A 348 0.38 -7.88 -7.79
N PRO A 349 0.30 -8.70 -8.84
CA PRO A 349 -0.03 -8.32 -10.21
C PRO A 349 -1.48 -8.57 -10.65
N GLY A 350 -2.35 -9.01 -9.72
CA GLY A 350 -3.76 -9.28 -9.99
C GLY A 350 -4.54 -8.02 -10.37
N ILE A 351 -5.66 -8.19 -11.06
CA ILE A 351 -6.62 -7.10 -11.30
C ILE A 351 -7.56 -6.91 -10.11
N SER A 352 -8.07 -5.69 -9.94
CA SER A 352 -8.82 -5.28 -8.74
C SER A 352 -7.97 -5.36 -7.47
N SER A 353 -6.80 -4.76 -7.52
CA SER A 353 -5.84 -4.74 -6.41
C SER A 353 -5.56 -3.33 -5.91
N THR A 354 -6.39 -2.34 -6.27
CA THR A 354 -6.11 -0.94 -5.90
C THR A 354 -6.29 -0.76 -4.40
N GLY A 355 -5.27 -0.20 -3.73
CA GLY A 355 -5.30 0.03 -2.29
C GLY A 355 -6.17 1.21 -1.88
N LEU A 356 -6.46 1.31 -0.58
CA LEU A 356 -7.02 2.52 0.02
C LEU A 356 -5.88 3.44 0.50
N PRO A 357 -6.00 4.78 0.35
CA PRO A 357 -7.14 5.52 -0.18
C PRO A 357 -7.12 5.76 -1.71
N ALA A 358 -6.28 5.06 -2.46
CA ALA A 358 -6.03 5.34 -3.88
C ALA A 358 -7.28 5.13 -4.79
N SER A 359 -8.20 4.28 -4.34
CA SER A 359 -9.47 4.00 -5.01
C SER A 359 -10.49 5.15 -4.90
N ALA A 360 -10.24 6.17 -4.08
CA ALA A 360 -11.07 7.37 -4.01
C ALA A 360 -11.22 8.04 -5.40
N SER A 361 -12.41 8.55 -5.71
CA SER A 361 -12.73 8.99 -7.07
C SER A 361 -11.96 10.25 -7.48
N ARG A 362 -11.73 11.20 -6.55
CA ARG A 362 -11.13 12.50 -6.83
C ARG A 362 -9.62 12.55 -6.68
N VAL A 363 -9.01 11.63 -5.95
CA VAL A 363 -7.54 11.59 -5.83
C VAL A 363 -6.90 11.27 -7.18
N ILE A 364 -5.64 11.65 -7.34
CA ILE A 364 -4.80 11.27 -8.48
C ILE A 364 -4.02 10.03 -8.05
N SER A 365 -4.45 8.86 -8.50
CA SER A 365 -3.77 7.61 -8.20
C SER A 365 -2.66 7.31 -9.20
N VAL A 366 -1.50 6.89 -8.72
CA VAL A 366 -0.28 6.75 -9.53
C VAL A 366 0.27 5.34 -9.45
N GLY A 367 0.33 4.66 -10.60
CA GLY A 367 0.99 3.36 -10.74
C GLY A 367 2.49 3.47 -11.04
N ALA A 368 3.22 2.37 -10.83
CA ALA A 368 4.68 2.33 -10.89
C ALA A 368 5.19 1.79 -12.23
N LEU A 369 5.91 2.64 -12.96
CA LEU A 369 6.60 2.30 -14.20
C LEU A 369 8.09 2.04 -13.94
N LEU A 370 8.64 0.97 -14.50
CA LEU A 370 10.09 0.84 -14.71
C LEU A 370 10.45 1.49 -16.05
N ASN A 371 10.99 2.72 -15.99
CA ASN A 371 11.40 3.43 -17.20
C ASN A 371 12.79 2.96 -17.69
N ARG A 372 13.10 3.20 -18.97
CA ARG A 372 14.34 2.71 -19.62
C ARG A 372 15.60 3.25 -18.95
N ASP A 373 15.59 4.54 -18.63
CA ASP A 373 16.75 5.22 -18.07
C ASP A 373 17.16 4.61 -16.72
N ILE A 374 16.19 4.44 -15.80
CA ILE A 374 16.46 3.85 -14.47
C ILE A 374 16.74 2.36 -14.55
N ALA A 375 16.08 1.64 -15.47
CA ALA A 375 16.38 0.23 -15.68
C ALA A 375 17.85 0.01 -16.03
N TYR A 376 18.42 0.86 -16.87
CA TYR A 376 19.85 0.82 -17.19
C TYR A 376 20.71 1.30 -16.00
N ASP A 377 20.45 2.50 -15.48
CA ASP A 377 21.33 3.15 -14.51
C ASP A 377 21.33 2.47 -13.12
N ALA A 378 20.18 1.96 -12.67
CA ALA A 378 20.02 1.36 -11.34
C ALA A 378 20.08 -0.17 -11.35
N TYR A 379 19.70 -0.81 -12.46
CA TYR A 379 19.58 -2.27 -12.54
C TYR A 379 20.44 -2.92 -13.62
N SER A 380 21.22 -2.14 -14.40
CA SER A 380 22.00 -2.62 -15.54
C SER A 380 21.16 -3.38 -16.59
N LEU A 381 19.89 -2.98 -16.73
CA LEU A 381 18.94 -3.58 -17.67
C LEU A 381 18.81 -2.73 -18.93
N ASP A 382 19.33 -3.22 -20.05
CA ASP A 382 19.17 -2.61 -21.37
C ASP A 382 17.77 -2.93 -21.96
N GLN A 383 16.73 -2.42 -21.32
CA GLN A 383 15.36 -2.61 -21.81
C GLN A 383 15.02 -1.63 -22.94
N LYS A 384 14.49 -2.20 -24.02
CA LYS A 384 14.07 -1.42 -25.19
C LYS A 384 12.72 -0.76 -25.03
N GLU A 385 11.96 -1.02 -23.97
CA GLU A 385 10.62 -0.49 -23.74
C GLU A 385 10.42 -0.14 -22.27
N HIS A 386 9.45 0.72 -21.97
CA HIS A 386 9.03 0.93 -20.59
C HIS A 386 8.11 -0.21 -20.15
N SER A 387 8.34 -0.78 -18.98
CA SER A 387 7.51 -1.84 -18.39
C SER A 387 6.82 -1.35 -17.12
N ILE A 388 5.69 -1.96 -16.78
CA ILE A 388 5.00 -1.73 -15.50
C ILE A 388 5.58 -2.70 -14.47
N TRP A 389 5.90 -2.19 -13.28
CA TRP A 389 6.33 -3.04 -12.18
C TRP A 389 5.26 -4.07 -11.85
N SER A 390 5.67 -5.33 -11.63
CA SER A 390 4.75 -6.45 -11.39
C SER A 390 3.82 -6.17 -10.20
N PHE A 391 4.40 -5.66 -9.10
CA PHE A 391 3.71 -5.30 -7.88
C PHE A 391 2.74 -4.11 -8.04
N SER A 392 2.87 -3.27 -9.06
CA SER A 392 2.00 -2.09 -9.20
C SER A 392 0.55 -2.53 -9.26
N SER A 393 -0.27 -2.05 -8.32
CA SER A 393 -1.67 -2.41 -8.25
C SER A 393 -2.45 -1.96 -9.49
N ARG A 394 -3.55 -2.67 -9.79
CA ARG A 394 -4.30 -2.54 -11.04
C ARG A 394 -5.79 -2.39 -10.77
N GLY A 395 -6.46 -1.58 -11.56
CA GLY A 395 -7.91 -1.37 -11.44
C GLY A 395 -8.73 -2.55 -11.91
N ALA A 396 -10.04 -2.41 -11.71
CA ALA A 396 -11.11 -3.16 -12.36
C ALA A 396 -12.45 -2.64 -11.83
N GLU A 397 -12.67 -2.76 -10.52
CA GLU A 397 -13.85 -2.25 -9.79
C GLU A 397 -13.86 -0.72 -9.75
N THR A 398 -12.68 -0.14 -9.68
CA THR A 398 -12.44 1.28 -9.93
C THR A 398 -11.55 1.49 -11.16
N PRO A 399 -11.75 2.58 -11.93
CA PRO A 399 -10.94 2.92 -13.09
C PRO A 399 -9.61 3.58 -12.66
N LYS A 400 -8.77 2.80 -11.97
CA LYS A 400 -7.48 3.19 -11.42
C LYS A 400 -6.34 2.28 -11.96
N PRO A 401 -5.06 2.69 -11.90
CA PRO A 401 -4.57 4.03 -11.56
C PRO A 401 -5.04 5.10 -12.55
N ASP A 402 -4.90 6.38 -12.21
CA ASP A 402 -5.23 7.46 -13.13
C ASP A 402 -4.18 7.59 -14.25
N LEU A 403 -2.90 7.40 -13.89
CA LEU A 403 -1.75 7.39 -14.79
C LEU A 403 -0.57 6.66 -14.12
N VAL A 404 0.55 6.52 -14.84
CA VAL A 404 1.80 5.97 -14.30
C VAL A 404 2.96 6.96 -14.38
N ALA A 405 3.90 6.81 -13.45
CA ALA A 405 5.15 7.55 -13.39
C ALA A 405 6.30 6.62 -12.99
N PRO A 406 7.57 7.02 -13.17
CA PRO A 406 8.72 6.24 -12.72
C PRO A 406 8.58 5.82 -11.25
N GLY A 407 8.58 4.51 -11.01
CA GLY A 407 8.36 3.89 -9.70
C GLY A 407 9.64 3.47 -9.00
N SER A 408 10.81 3.82 -9.54
CA SER A 408 12.11 3.57 -8.95
C SER A 408 12.86 4.90 -8.90
N ALA A 409 13.63 5.16 -7.84
CA ALA A 409 14.43 6.38 -7.73
C ALA A 409 15.57 6.24 -6.73
N PHE A 410 16.68 6.91 -7.02
CA PHE A 410 17.77 7.15 -6.10
C PHE A 410 17.59 8.55 -5.46
N SER A 411 17.21 8.61 -4.19
CA SER A 411 16.83 9.83 -3.48
C SER A 411 17.60 9.99 -2.17
N THR A 412 17.40 11.11 -1.49
CA THR A 412 18.02 11.40 -0.19
C THR A 412 17.35 10.59 0.94
N VAL A 413 18.13 10.13 1.91
CA VAL A 413 17.68 9.33 3.05
C VAL A 413 18.39 9.81 4.34
N PRO A 414 17.80 9.59 5.54
CA PRO A 414 18.47 9.87 6.81
C PRO A 414 19.73 9.01 6.98
N ASN A 415 20.65 9.43 7.86
CA ASN A 415 21.94 8.75 8.05
C ASN A 415 21.81 7.30 8.58
N HIS A 416 20.71 6.98 9.26
CA HIS A 416 20.43 5.62 9.73
C HIS A 416 20.10 4.63 8.60
N SER A 417 19.71 5.14 7.43
CA SER A 417 19.33 4.33 6.28
C SER A 417 20.41 4.31 5.21
N GLN A 418 20.70 3.11 4.70
CA GLN A 418 21.65 2.88 3.61
C GLN A 418 20.94 2.52 2.30
N MET A 419 19.65 2.84 2.18
CA MET A 419 18.80 2.46 1.04
C MET A 419 18.35 3.66 0.20
N PRO A 420 19.28 4.37 -0.49
CA PRO A 420 18.92 5.50 -1.34
C PRO A 420 18.17 5.08 -2.61
N LEU A 421 18.27 3.81 -3.05
CA LEU A 421 17.49 3.25 -4.15
C LEU A 421 16.26 2.51 -3.61
N MET A 422 15.06 3.03 -3.91
CA MET A 422 13.79 2.39 -3.55
C MET A 422 12.90 2.19 -4.78
N SER A 423 12.00 1.20 -4.73
CA SER A 423 11.00 0.95 -5.77
C SER A 423 9.63 0.70 -5.17
N GLY A 424 8.62 1.34 -5.74
CA GLY A 424 7.23 1.27 -5.28
C GLY A 424 6.35 2.29 -5.99
N THR A 425 5.03 2.09 -5.91
CA THR A 425 4.09 3.18 -6.26
C THR A 425 4.29 4.42 -5.37
N SER A 426 4.86 4.23 -4.18
CA SER A 426 5.36 5.27 -3.28
C SER A 426 6.44 6.17 -3.87
N MET A 427 7.22 5.71 -4.84
CA MET A 427 8.19 6.56 -5.56
C MET A 427 7.56 7.20 -6.80
N ALA A 428 6.52 6.59 -7.38
CA ALA A 428 5.80 7.15 -8.53
C ALA A 428 4.90 8.34 -8.15
N SER A 429 4.20 8.26 -7.02
CA SER A 429 3.34 9.35 -6.52
C SER A 429 4.08 10.69 -6.34
N PRO A 430 5.25 10.77 -5.69
CA PRO A 430 5.96 12.04 -5.51
C PRO A 430 6.50 12.63 -6.82
N HIS A 431 6.75 11.81 -7.85
CA HIS A 431 7.04 12.32 -9.19
C HIS A 431 5.87 13.15 -9.73
N VAL A 432 4.64 12.67 -9.56
CA VAL A 432 3.43 13.36 -10.00
C VAL A 432 3.15 14.58 -9.12
N SER A 433 3.33 14.47 -7.80
CA SER A 433 3.18 15.61 -6.87
C SER A 433 4.13 16.76 -7.23
N GLY A 434 5.39 16.46 -7.51
CA GLY A 434 6.36 17.46 -7.99
C GLY A 434 5.95 18.02 -9.36
N ALA A 435 5.48 17.19 -10.29
CA ALA A 435 5.00 17.68 -11.59
C ALA A 435 3.81 18.63 -11.48
N ILE A 436 2.86 18.35 -10.57
CA ILE A 436 1.75 19.28 -10.28
C ILE A 436 2.28 20.60 -9.72
N ALA A 437 3.28 20.57 -8.84
CA ALA A 437 3.91 21.78 -8.34
C ALA A 437 4.58 22.61 -9.46
N LEU A 438 5.23 21.97 -10.44
CA LEU A 438 5.75 22.66 -11.63
C LEU A 438 4.63 23.33 -12.44
N LEU A 439 3.54 22.61 -12.72
CA LEU A 439 2.39 23.13 -13.46
C LEU A 439 1.76 24.33 -12.74
N LEU A 440 1.51 24.21 -11.43
CA LEU A 440 0.95 25.28 -10.61
C LEU A 440 1.89 26.48 -10.51
N SER A 441 3.20 26.26 -10.41
CA SER A 441 4.20 27.33 -10.41
C SER A 441 4.18 28.13 -11.72
N ALA A 442 4.04 27.46 -12.87
CA ALA A 442 3.86 28.14 -14.15
C ALA A 442 2.53 28.92 -14.20
N LEU A 443 1.43 28.32 -13.76
CA LEU A 443 0.11 28.96 -13.76
C LEU A 443 0.01 30.13 -12.78
N LEU A 444 0.73 30.11 -11.66
CA LEU A 444 0.83 31.25 -10.75
C LEU A 444 1.44 32.49 -11.43
N LYS A 445 2.28 32.28 -12.45
CA LYS A 445 2.85 33.36 -13.26
C LYS A 445 1.93 33.74 -14.43
N GLU A 446 1.33 32.75 -15.09
CA GLU A 446 0.54 32.95 -16.33
C GLU A 446 -0.90 33.40 -16.06
N ASP A 447 -1.54 32.87 -15.01
CA ASP A 447 -2.95 33.08 -14.65
C ASP A 447 -3.15 32.98 -13.12
N PRO A 448 -2.57 33.91 -12.34
CA PRO A 448 -2.69 33.91 -10.88
C PRO A 448 -4.15 34.04 -10.41
N GLU A 449 -5.00 34.72 -11.18
CA GLU A 449 -6.43 34.84 -10.88
C GLU A 449 -7.14 33.50 -11.02
N GLY A 450 -6.85 32.72 -12.07
CA GLY A 450 -7.40 31.37 -12.25
C GLY A 450 -7.01 30.42 -11.11
N VAL A 451 -5.76 30.51 -10.64
CA VAL A 451 -5.30 29.73 -9.46
C VAL A 451 -6.04 30.16 -8.20
N ARG A 452 -6.09 31.47 -7.88
CA ARG A 452 -6.80 31.98 -6.69
C ARG A 452 -8.30 31.71 -6.74
N ALA A 453 -8.87 31.74 -7.94
CA ALA A 453 -10.27 31.41 -8.18
C ALA A 453 -10.53 29.90 -8.12
N GLY A 454 -9.54 29.03 -7.90
CA GLY A 454 -9.75 27.59 -7.83
C GLY A 454 -10.22 26.98 -9.16
N PHE A 455 -9.95 27.63 -10.29
CA PHE A 455 -10.28 27.11 -11.62
C PHE A 455 -9.51 25.80 -11.87
N TYR A 456 -8.22 25.80 -11.59
CA TYR A 456 -7.34 24.64 -11.72
C TYR A 456 -7.50 23.71 -10.52
N SER A 457 -8.73 23.28 -10.19
CA SER A 457 -8.99 22.39 -9.06
C SER A 457 -8.41 20.99 -9.27
N GLN A 458 -8.42 20.16 -8.21
CA GLN A 458 -8.02 18.75 -8.25
C GLN A 458 -8.60 18.00 -9.47
N SER A 459 -9.91 18.10 -9.72
CA SER A 459 -10.56 17.42 -10.86
C SER A 459 -10.03 17.92 -12.21
N VAL A 460 -9.72 19.22 -12.34
CA VAL A 460 -9.20 19.82 -13.58
C VAL A 460 -7.75 19.40 -13.83
N ILE A 461 -6.90 19.42 -12.81
CA ILE A 461 -5.53 18.92 -12.88
C ILE A 461 -5.54 17.44 -13.25
N LYS A 462 -6.31 16.61 -12.55
CA LYS A 462 -6.46 15.18 -12.84
C LYS A 462 -6.87 14.93 -14.29
N ARG A 463 -7.89 15.65 -14.80
CA ARG A 463 -8.33 15.53 -16.20
C ARG A 463 -7.23 15.93 -17.19
N ALA A 464 -6.53 17.03 -16.93
CA ALA A 464 -5.43 17.47 -17.79
C ALA A 464 -4.27 16.47 -17.81
N LEU A 465 -3.90 15.91 -16.66
CA LEU A 465 -2.88 14.86 -16.57
C LEU A 465 -3.28 13.61 -17.36
N ARG A 466 -4.53 13.13 -17.19
CA ARG A 466 -5.03 11.98 -17.96
C ARG A 466 -5.09 12.26 -19.47
N ALA A 467 -5.61 13.41 -19.88
CA ALA A 467 -5.75 13.76 -21.29
C ALA A 467 -4.41 14.03 -22.00
N SER A 468 -3.36 14.33 -21.24
CA SER A 468 -2.02 14.63 -21.76
C SER A 468 -1.03 13.48 -21.66
N ALA A 469 -1.35 12.45 -20.87
CA ALA A 469 -0.52 11.27 -20.68
C ALA A 469 -0.12 10.62 -22.01
N ARG A 470 1.12 10.14 -22.07
CA ARG A 470 1.66 9.40 -23.22
C ARG A 470 1.26 7.93 -23.09
N PRO A 471 0.50 7.36 -24.03
CA PRO A 471 0.22 5.93 -24.02
C PRO A 471 1.52 5.14 -23.99
N LEU A 472 1.55 4.05 -23.23
CA LEU A 472 2.64 3.08 -23.35
C LEU A 472 2.54 2.41 -24.73
N GLY A 473 3.67 2.19 -25.39
CA GLY A 473 3.70 1.70 -26.77
C GLY A 473 2.96 0.36 -26.92
N PRO A 474 2.41 0.04 -28.11
CA PRO A 474 1.65 -1.20 -28.33
C PRO A 474 2.54 -2.45 -28.29
N THR A 475 3.85 -2.28 -28.06
CA THR A 475 4.83 -3.36 -28.07
C THR A 475 4.67 -4.30 -26.89
N LEU A 476 4.23 -3.80 -25.73
CA LEU A 476 3.83 -4.58 -24.56
C LEU A 476 2.31 -4.55 -24.41
N ALA A 477 1.72 -5.68 -24.01
CA ALA A 477 0.28 -5.89 -23.95
C ALA A 477 -0.39 -5.28 -22.69
N TYR A 478 -0.05 -4.03 -22.35
CA TYR A 478 -0.71 -3.30 -21.25
C TYR A 478 -2.00 -2.63 -21.72
N ASN A 479 -2.97 -2.54 -20.83
CA ASN A 479 -4.20 -1.77 -21.04
C ASN A 479 -4.40 -0.74 -19.92
N GLU A 480 -5.52 0.00 -19.97
CA GLU A 480 -5.79 1.08 -19.01
C GLU A 480 -5.94 0.61 -17.56
N LEU A 481 -6.24 -0.66 -17.31
CA LEU A 481 -6.24 -1.21 -15.94
C LEU A 481 -4.82 -1.33 -15.38
N ASP A 482 -3.82 -1.50 -16.26
CA ASP A 482 -2.41 -1.60 -15.87
C ASP A 482 -1.77 -0.21 -15.70
N CYS A 483 -2.09 0.75 -16.57
CA CYS A 483 -1.37 2.02 -16.64
C CYS A 483 -2.23 3.29 -16.62
N GLY A 484 -3.54 3.18 -16.41
CA GLY A 484 -4.46 4.30 -16.49
C GLY A 484 -4.42 4.95 -17.87
N ALA A 485 -4.35 6.28 -17.91
CA ALA A 485 -4.20 7.03 -19.15
C ALA A 485 -2.80 6.90 -19.81
N GLY A 486 -1.84 6.27 -19.14
CA GLY A 486 -0.46 6.12 -19.61
C GLY A 486 0.54 6.92 -18.77
N LEU A 487 1.72 7.16 -19.33
CA LEU A 487 2.83 7.83 -18.67
C LEU A 487 2.64 9.35 -18.59
N LEU A 488 2.89 9.93 -17.41
CA LEU A 488 2.92 11.38 -17.18
C LEU A 488 3.67 12.16 -18.28
N ASN A 489 3.09 13.29 -18.70
CA ASN A 489 3.72 14.23 -19.64
C ASN A 489 3.48 15.69 -19.19
N VAL A 490 4.48 16.30 -18.55
CA VAL A 490 4.34 17.62 -17.91
C VAL A 490 4.09 18.75 -18.92
N PRO A 491 4.85 18.88 -20.03
CA PRO A 491 4.59 19.94 -21.02
C PRO A 491 3.18 19.87 -21.63
N ARG A 492 2.72 18.67 -22.02
CA ARG A 492 1.37 18.51 -22.60
C ARG A 492 0.27 18.75 -21.57
N ALA A 493 0.51 18.46 -20.29
CA ALA A 493 -0.45 18.75 -19.23
C ALA A 493 -0.68 20.26 -19.09
N LEU A 494 0.38 21.08 -19.17
CA LEU A 494 0.23 22.54 -19.16
C LEU A 494 -0.56 23.05 -20.37
N ASP A 495 -0.32 22.47 -21.55
CA ASP A 495 -1.08 22.83 -22.76
C ASP A 495 -2.56 22.44 -22.65
N ALA A 496 -2.87 21.30 -22.02
CA ALA A 496 -4.24 20.90 -21.72
C ALA A 496 -4.93 21.88 -20.75
N LEU A 497 -4.23 22.31 -19.69
CA LEU A 497 -4.77 23.27 -18.72
C LEU A 497 -5.06 24.63 -19.37
N ARG A 498 -4.17 25.12 -20.24
CA ARG A 498 -4.40 26.34 -21.04
C ARG A 498 -5.60 26.19 -21.97
N ALA A 499 -5.75 25.04 -22.62
CA ALA A 499 -6.89 24.77 -23.49
C ALA A 499 -8.22 24.79 -22.72
N TYR A 500 -8.27 24.15 -21.56
CA TYR A 500 -9.46 24.14 -20.68
C TYR A 500 -9.77 25.53 -20.14
N ARG A 501 -8.76 26.32 -19.77
CA ARG A 501 -8.93 27.72 -19.37
C ARG A 501 -9.57 28.55 -20.47
N LYS A 502 -9.09 28.41 -21.71
CA LYS A 502 -9.63 29.12 -22.88
C LYS A 502 -11.07 28.72 -23.22
N SER A 503 -11.44 27.45 -23.03
CA SER A 503 -12.78 26.97 -23.41
C SER A 503 -13.86 27.24 -22.36
N GLY A 504 -13.47 27.59 -21.12
CA GLY A 504 -14.37 27.74 -19.97
C GLY A 504 -14.94 26.40 -19.49
N PHE A 505 -14.25 25.30 -19.77
CA PHE A 505 -14.73 23.94 -19.47
C PHE A 505 -15.07 23.74 -17.99
N ALA A 506 -14.14 24.09 -17.09
CA ALA A 506 -14.27 23.87 -15.65
C ALA A 506 -15.32 24.76 -14.95
N GLU A 507 -15.87 25.77 -15.63
CA GLU A 507 -16.85 26.70 -15.04
C GLU A 507 -18.29 26.14 -15.07
N ARG A 508 -18.52 24.96 -15.67
CA ARG A 508 -19.89 24.46 -15.97
C ARG A 508 -20.24 23.12 -15.32
N ALA A 509 -19.31 22.17 -15.30
CA ALA A 509 -19.35 20.95 -14.51
C ALA A 509 -17.90 20.50 -14.31
N ILE A 510 -17.53 20.17 -13.07
CA ILE A 510 -16.13 19.84 -12.74
C ILE A 510 -15.91 18.33 -12.74
N ASP A 511 -16.97 17.54 -12.48
CA ASP A 511 -16.87 16.09 -12.45
C ASP A 511 -18.21 15.36 -12.58
N TYR A 512 -18.15 14.03 -12.55
CA TYR A 512 -19.32 13.15 -12.52
C TYR A 512 -19.16 12.04 -11.49
N THR A 513 -20.20 11.77 -10.71
CA THR A 513 -20.31 10.53 -9.93
C THR A 513 -20.95 9.46 -10.80
N ILE A 514 -20.22 8.35 -10.98
CA ILE A 514 -20.67 7.18 -11.73
C ILE A 514 -21.03 6.08 -10.72
N ARG A 515 -22.17 5.43 -10.92
CA ARG A 515 -22.62 4.28 -10.12
C ARG A 515 -23.13 3.17 -11.03
N VAL A 516 -22.68 1.95 -10.79
CA VAL A 516 -23.19 0.71 -11.39
C VAL A 516 -23.23 -0.37 -10.31
N ALA A 517 -24.14 -1.34 -10.44
CA ALA A 517 -24.29 -2.39 -9.46
C ALA A 517 -23.03 -3.28 -9.41
N SER A 518 -22.57 -3.63 -8.19
CA SER A 518 -21.52 -4.62 -8.04
C SER A 518 -22.09 -6.04 -8.16
N THR A 519 -21.53 -6.85 -9.05
CA THR A 519 -21.80 -8.30 -9.05
C THR A 519 -20.87 -9.09 -8.14
N VAL A 520 -19.78 -8.46 -7.66
CA VAL A 520 -18.80 -9.07 -6.76
C VAL A 520 -19.21 -8.88 -5.30
N HIS A 521 -19.78 -7.71 -4.96
CA HIS A 521 -20.13 -7.34 -3.58
C HIS A 521 -21.63 -7.23 -3.32
N GLY A 522 -22.46 -7.34 -4.37
CA GLY A 522 -23.91 -7.17 -4.27
C GLY A 522 -24.40 -5.79 -4.72
N THR A 523 -25.71 -5.69 -4.98
CA THR A 523 -26.31 -4.51 -5.63
C THR A 523 -26.44 -3.28 -4.74
N GLU A 524 -26.23 -3.44 -3.43
CA GLU A 524 -26.21 -2.34 -2.45
C GLU A 524 -24.99 -1.43 -2.59
N TYR A 525 -23.90 -1.93 -3.17
CA TYR A 525 -22.70 -1.16 -3.44
C TYR A 525 -22.70 -0.62 -4.88
N GLY A 526 -22.78 0.71 -5.00
CA GLY A 526 -22.57 1.40 -6.26
C GLY A 526 -21.09 1.55 -6.58
N MET A 527 -20.59 0.85 -7.59
CA MET A 527 -19.21 0.92 -8.08
C MET A 527 -19.05 2.00 -9.15
N SER A 528 -17.81 2.44 -9.40
CA SER A 528 -17.52 3.43 -10.44
C SER A 528 -17.24 2.80 -11.82
N ALA A 529 -17.01 1.49 -11.87
CA ALA A 529 -16.84 0.70 -13.09
C ALA A 529 -17.63 -0.61 -13.02
N ALA A 530 -18.08 -1.11 -14.18
CA ALA A 530 -18.72 -2.42 -14.27
C ALA A 530 -17.63 -3.49 -14.34
N TYR A 531 -17.63 -4.41 -13.39
CA TYR A 531 -16.65 -5.49 -13.29
C TYR A 531 -17.35 -6.82 -13.06
N HIS A 532 -17.01 -7.80 -13.91
CA HIS A 532 -17.57 -9.14 -13.86
C HIS A 532 -16.47 -10.20 -13.87
N ARG A 533 -16.16 -10.72 -12.67
CA ARG A 533 -15.28 -11.86 -12.42
C ARG A 533 -16.10 -13.11 -12.08
N SER A 534 -16.80 -13.64 -13.07
CA SER A 534 -17.63 -14.83 -12.88
C SER A 534 -17.74 -15.65 -14.16
N THR A 535 -18.38 -16.82 -14.07
CA THR A 535 -18.73 -17.64 -15.24
C THR A 535 -19.94 -17.12 -15.99
N VAL A 536 -20.65 -16.12 -15.45
CA VAL A 536 -21.90 -15.60 -16.01
C VAL A 536 -21.75 -14.10 -16.26
N ILE A 537 -21.67 -13.75 -17.54
CA ILE A 537 -21.65 -12.36 -18.00
C ILE A 537 -23.09 -11.88 -18.13
N PRO A 538 -23.50 -10.74 -17.55
CA PRO A 538 -24.86 -10.23 -17.72
C PRO A 538 -25.15 -9.82 -19.18
N GLU A 539 -26.42 -9.60 -19.52
CA GLU A 539 -26.79 -9.16 -20.87
C GLU A 539 -26.54 -7.65 -21.06
N ALA A 540 -26.77 -6.88 -20.00
CA ALA A 540 -26.69 -5.43 -20.00
C ALA A 540 -26.38 -4.91 -18.60
N GLU A 541 -25.78 -3.73 -18.54
CA GLU A 541 -25.57 -2.97 -17.31
C GLU A 541 -26.23 -1.59 -17.41
N LEU A 542 -26.58 -1.04 -16.25
CA LEU A 542 -27.19 0.29 -16.12
C LEU A 542 -26.31 1.18 -15.25
N PHE A 543 -25.68 2.17 -15.88
CA PHE A 543 -24.90 3.20 -15.20
C PHE A 543 -25.80 4.37 -14.82
N GLN A 544 -25.73 4.80 -13.56
CA GLN A 544 -26.22 6.10 -13.11
C GLN A 544 -25.07 7.10 -13.14
N VAL A 545 -25.29 8.26 -13.78
CA VAL A 545 -24.29 9.31 -13.91
C VAL A 545 -24.86 10.61 -13.37
N LEU A 546 -24.25 11.15 -12.31
CA LEU A 546 -24.69 12.36 -11.63
C LEU A 546 -23.65 13.47 -11.82
N PRO A 547 -24.02 14.67 -12.30
CA PRO A 547 -23.08 15.77 -12.45
C PRO A 547 -22.63 16.29 -11.08
N LYS A 548 -21.37 16.71 -11.00
CA LYS A 548 -20.79 17.42 -9.87
C LYS A 548 -20.47 18.85 -10.27
N PHE A 549 -21.10 19.78 -9.56
CA PHE A 549 -20.99 21.21 -9.82
C PHE A 549 -19.90 21.86 -8.96
N PRO A 550 -19.29 22.96 -9.43
CA PRO A 550 -18.41 23.76 -8.60
C PRO A 550 -19.14 24.23 -7.32
N PRO A 551 -18.48 24.30 -6.15
CA PRO A 551 -19.09 24.76 -4.90
C PRO A 551 -19.72 26.18 -4.98
N ARG A 552 -19.29 26.99 -5.96
CA ARG A 552 -19.79 28.35 -6.18
C ARG A 552 -21.12 28.42 -6.92
N MET A 553 -21.55 27.32 -7.55
CA MET A 553 -22.78 27.29 -8.35
C MET A 553 -24.00 27.13 -7.45
N SER A 554 -24.92 28.08 -7.49
CA SER A 554 -26.15 28.06 -6.69
C SER A 554 -27.11 26.94 -7.13
N PRO A 555 -27.99 26.41 -6.25
CA PRO A 555 -28.97 25.40 -6.63
C PRO A 555 -29.85 25.78 -7.84
N ALA A 556 -30.19 27.06 -7.98
CA ALA A 556 -30.96 27.56 -9.13
C ALA A 556 -30.17 27.52 -10.46
N GLU A 557 -28.85 27.68 -10.40
CA GLU A 557 -27.97 27.51 -11.57
C GLU A 557 -27.77 26.03 -11.88
N GLN A 558 -27.64 25.18 -10.86
CA GLN A 558 -27.55 23.73 -11.01
C GLN A 558 -28.79 23.15 -11.69
N GLU A 559 -30.00 23.58 -11.31
CA GLU A 559 -31.25 23.12 -11.94
C GLU A 559 -31.38 23.56 -13.41
N LYS A 560 -30.74 24.68 -13.79
CA LYS A 560 -30.66 25.13 -15.19
C LYS A 560 -29.61 24.36 -16.00
N PHE A 561 -28.79 23.52 -15.35
CA PHE A 561 -27.79 22.74 -16.05
C PHE A 561 -28.43 21.80 -17.06
N PHE A 562 -27.91 21.84 -18.29
CA PHE A 562 -28.37 21.03 -19.39
C PHE A 562 -27.19 20.61 -20.27
N ARG A 563 -27.12 19.32 -20.60
CA ARG A 563 -26.13 18.75 -21.52
C ARG A 563 -26.75 17.71 -22.44
N VAL A 564 -26.33 17.76 -23.70
CA VAL A 564 -26.53 16.69 -24.68
C VAL A 564 -25.21 15.98 -24.85
N LEU A 565 -25.19 14.70 -24.52
CA LEU A 565 -24.01 13.85 -24.49
C LEU A 565 -24.06 12.91 -25.68
N GLU A 566 -23.02 12.93 -26.50
CA GLU A 566 -22.78 11.93 -27.53
C GLU A 566 -21.95 10.79 -26.92
N LEU A 567 -22.45 9.56 -27.07
CA LEU A 567 -21.86 8.35 -26.51
C LEU A 567 -21.19 7.52 -27.61
N ARG A 568 -19.93 7.15 -27.37
CA ARG A 568 -19.17 6.27 -28.27
C ARG A 568 -18.58 5.10 -27.48
N SER A 569 -18.81 3.88 -27.97
CA SER A 569 -18.15 2.68 -27.45
C SER A 569 -16.75 2.53 -28.06
N THR A 570 -15.78 2.08 -27.27
CA THR A 570 -14.43 1.76 -27.73
C THR A 570 -14.30 0.34 -28.28
N ALA A 571 -15.32 -0.52 -28.13
CA ALA A 571 -15.28 -1.89 -28.61
C ALA A 571 -16.61 -2.37 -29.19
N PRO A 572 -16.59 -3.21 -30.24
CA PRO A 572 -17.81 -3.68 -30.92
C PRO A 572 -18.66 -4.64 -30.07
N TRP A 573 -18.08 -5.29 -29.05
CA TRP A 573 -18.81 -6.14 -28.12
C TRP A 573 -19.59 -5.34 -27.06
N LEU A 574 -19.24 -4.07 -26.84
CA LEU A 574 -19.92 -3.15 -25.92
C LEU A 574 -20.87 -2.28 -26.74
N ARG A 575 -22.16 -2.62 -26.76
CA ARG A 575 -23.17 -1.97 -27.60
C ARG A 575 -23.94 -0.90 -26.83
N LEU A 576 -24.28 0.16 -27.55
CA LEU A 576 -25.07 1.28 -27.06
C LEU A 576 -26.44 1.27 -27.74
N PRO A 577 -27.55 1.09 -27.00
CA PRO A 577 -28.90 1.20 -27.57
C PRO A 577 -29.24 2.65 -27.96
N GLN A 578 -28.61 3.63 -27.32
CA GLN A 578 -28.75 5.06 -27.60
C GLN A 578 -27.37 5.69 -27.77
N LYS A 579 -27.20 6.47 -28.84
CA LYS A 579 -25.95 7.21 -29.10
C LYS A 579 -25.94 8.62 -28.50
N ASN A 580 -27.11 9.14 -28.11
CA ASN A 580 -27.24 10.46 -27.50
C ASN A 580 -28.07 10.34 -26.23
N VAL A 581 -27.63 10.98 -25.17
CA VAL A 581 -28.32 11.01 -23.88
C VAL A 581 -28.41 12.46 -23.39
N LEU A 582 -29.53 12.80 -22.76
CA LEU A 582 -29.72 14.11 -22.16
C LEU A 582 -29.47 14.05 -20.66
N MET A 583 -28.88 15.11 -20.12
CA MET A 583 -28.68 15.32 -18.70
C MET A 583 -29.26 16.68 -18.31
N ARG A 584 -30.07 16.70 -17.25
CA ARG A 584 -30.75 17.89 -16.74
C ARG A 584 -30.60 18.00 -15.23
N GLY A 585 -30.30 19.19 -14.76
CA GLY A 585 -30.25 19.51 -13.34
C GLY A 585 -29.29 18.61 -12.55
N SER A 586 -29.58 18.48 -11.27
CA SER A 586 -28.84 17.64 -10.31
C SER A 586 -29.19 16.14 -10.39
N ALA A 587 -30.32 15.79 -11.01
CA ALA A 587 -30.82 14.40 -11.10
C ALA A 587 -29.95 13.48 -11.98
N GLY A 588 -29.12 14.06 -12.86
CA GLY A 588 -28.21 13.33 -13.72
C GLY A 588 -28.91 12.59 -14.86
N THR A 589 -28.38 11.42 -15.22
CA THR A 589 -28.92 10.56 -16.29
C THR A 589 -28.56 9.09 -16.07
N THR A 590 -29.16 8.19 -16.85
CA THR A 590 -28.81 6.78 -16.87
C THR A 590 -28.34 6.35 -18.26
N VAL A 591 -27.31 5.52 -18.30
CA VAL A 591 -26.73 4.98 -19.53
C VAL A 591 -26.78 3.46 -19.46
N ARG A 592 -27.60 2.86 -20.33
CA ARG A 592 -27.66 1.41 -20.50
C ARG A 592 -26.62 0.95 -21.51
N VAL A 593 -25.82 -0.05 -21.15
CA VAL A 593 -24.87 -0.71 -22.05
C VAL A 593 -25.25 -2.18 -22.22
N ILE A 594 -24.99 -2.76 -23.40
CA ILE A 594 -25.34 -4.15 -23.72
C ILE A 594 -24.09 -4.90 -24.13
N TYR A 595 -23.90 -6.11 -23.60
CA TYR A 595 -22.76 -6.97 -23.92
C TYR A 595 -23.12 -7.99 -25.00
N ASP A 596 -22.49 -7.88 -26.17
CA ASP A 596 -22.67 -8.83 -27.27
C ASP A 596 -21.88 -10.11 -27.01
N ARG A 597 -22.53 -11.06 -26.32
CA ARG A 597 -21.96 -12.38 -25.97
C ARG A 597 -21.47 -13.17 -27.19
N ARG A 598 -21.92 -12.86 -28.41
CA ARG A 598 -21.44 -13.55 -29.62
C ARG A 598 -19.98 -13.25 -29.92
N GLN A 599 -19.47 -12.12 -29.45
CA GLN A 599 -18.08 -11.66 -29.59
C GLN A 599 -17.21 -11.98 -28.36
N LEU A 600 -17.80 -12.45 -27.26
CA LEU A 600 -17.14 -12.79 -26.00
C LEU A 600 -16.94 -14.31 -25.87
N ARG A 601 -16.27 -14.92 -26.85
CA ARG A 601 -16.11 -16.39 -26.93
C ARG A 601 -14.72 -16.89 -26.54
N THR A 602 -13.70 -16.07 -26.74
CA THR A 602 -12.32 -16.46 -26.43
C THR A 602 -12.05 -16.18 -24.96
N PRO A 603 -11.52 -17.14 -24.19
CA PRO A 603 -11.11 -16.88 -22.82
C PRO A 603 -10.09 -15.75 -22.72
N GLY A 604 -10.27 -14.86 -21.76
CA GLY A 604 -9.43 -13.68 -21.55
C GLY A 604 -10.14 -12.53 -20.85
N LEU A 605 -9.40 -11.42 -20.73
CA LEU A 605 -9.86 -10.15 -20.19
C LEU A 605 -10.37 -9.26 -21.32
N TYR A 606 -11.61 -8.80 -21.20
CA TYR A 606 -12.22 -7.85 -22.12
C TYR A 606 -12.46 -6.54 -21.38
N HIS A 607 -11.77 -5.49 -21.81
CA HIS A 607 -11.95 -4.16 -21.26
C HIS A 607 -12.35 -3.18 -22.37
N ALA A 608 -13.40 -2.40 -22.12
CA ALA A 608 -13.85 -1.34 -23.01
C ALA A 608 -14.54 -0.23 -22.24
N LYS A 609 -14.71 0.92 -22.91
CA LYS A 609 -15.31 2.12 -22.35
C LYS A 609 -16.43 2.64 -23.21
N VAL A 610 -17.40 3.28 -22.57
CA VAL A 610 -18.26 4.26 -23.22
C VAL A 610 -17.70 5.64 -22.92
N ILE A 611 -17.30 6.37 -23.95
CA ILE A 611 -16.81 7.74 -23.85
C ILE A 611 -17.98 8.68 -24.13
N ALA A 612 -18.25 9.60 -23.20
CA ALA A 612 -19.24 10.65 -23.35
C ALA A 612 -18.56 12.00 -23.68
N THR A 613 -18.97 12.64 -24.77
CA THR A 613 -18.52 13.97 -25.17
C THR A 613 -19.69 14.92 -25.34
N SER A 614 -19.48 16.21 -25.13
CA SER A 614 -20.51 17.22 -25.36
C SER A 614 -20.81 17.38 -26.86
N ALA A 615 -22.06 17.14 -27.27
CA ALA A 615 -22.49 17.19 -28.68
C ALA A 615 -22.36 18.60 -29.31
N GLN A 616 -22.23 19.65 -28.50
CA GLN A 616 -22.16 21.04 -28.98
C GLN A 616 -20.73 21.51 -29.32
N ARG A 617 -19.68 20.69 -29.11
CA ARG A 617 -18.28 21.14 -29.24
C ARG A 617 -17.27 20.10 -29.74
N SER A 618 -17.67 19.19 -30.64
CA SER A 618 -16.67 18.42 -31.39
C SER A 618 -16.12 19.28 -32.54
N SER A 619 -14.82 19.63 -32.52
CA SER A 619 -13.94 19.56 -33.72
C SER A 619 -12.64 20.40 -33.76
N GLN A 620 -12.25 21.23 -32.78
CA GLN A 620 -11.04 22.08 -32.99
C GLN A 620 -9.97 22.15 -31.89
N SER A 621 -10.12 21.45 -30.76
CA SER A 621 -9.08 21.38 -29.73
C SER A 621 -8.26 20.09 -29.84
N SER A 622 -6.93 20.17 -29.66
CA SER A 622 -6.05 19.00 -29.52
C SER A 622 -6.31 18.20 -28.22
N PHE A 623 -7.11 18.75 -27.31
CA PHE A 623 -7.60 18.10 -26.09
C PHE A 623 -9.13 18.07 -26.12
N PRO A 624 -9.76 16.98 -26.59
CA PRO A 624 -11.22 16.87 -26.61
C PRO A 624 -11.79 16.87 -25.19
N GLU A 625 -12.87 17.62 -24.99
CA GLU A 625 -13.59 17.70 -23.71
C GLU A 625 -14.42 16.43 -23.48
N VAL A 626 -13.77 15.39 -22.94
CA VAL A 626 -14.44 14.18 -22.45
C VAL A 626 -15.14 14.50 -21.13
N GLU A 627 -16.46 14.31 -21.09
CA GLU A 627 -17.26 14.60 -19.90
C GLU A 627 -17.03 13.50 -18.85
N PHE A 628 -17.24 12.23 -19.25
CA PHE A 628 -16.98 11.05 -18.43
C PHE A 628 -16.73 9.79 -19.28
N GLU A 629 -16.23 8.75 -18.63
CA GLU A 629 -15.99 7.43 -19.21
C GLU A 629 -16.67 6.36 -18.36
N LEU A 630 -17.42 5.44 -18.97
CA LEU A 630 -18.02 4.30 -18.29
C LEU A 630 -17.18 3.05 -18.59
N HIS A 631 -16.41 2.62 -17.59
CA HIS A 631 -15.48 1.50 -17.69
C HIS A 631 -16.21 0.17 -17.53
N ASN A 632 -15.92 -0.78 -18.41
CA ASN A 632 -16.54 -2.11 -18.45
C ASN A 632 -15.46 -3.18 -18.61
N THR A 633 -15.33 -4.04 -17.60
CA THR A 633 -14.33 -5.11 -17.54
C THR A 633 -15.03 -6.46 -17.36
N LEU A 634 -14.92 -7.33 -18.36
CA LEU A 634 -15.53 -8.66 -18.39
C LEU A 634 -14.44 -9.72 -18.46
N ILE A 635 -14.58 -10.76 -17.65
CA ILE A 635 -13.69 -11.93 -17.69
C ILE A 635 -14.44 -13.10 -18.34
N VAL A 636 -13.87 -13.65 -19.41
CA VAL A 636 -14.31 -14.92 -19.99
C VAL A 636 -13.30 -15.98 -19.54
N PRO A 637 -13.64 -16.89 -18.62
CA PRO A 637 -12.68 -17.88 -18.13
C PRO A 637 -12.57 -19.10 -19.06
N TYR A 638 -11.43 -19.78 -18.99
CA TYR A 638 -11.30 -21.15 -19.45
C TYR A 638 -12.13 -22.07 -18.56
N THR A 639 -12.83 -23.03 -19.16
CA THR A 639 -13.57 -24.07 -18.45
C THR A 639 -12.83 -25.39 -18.60
N PHE A 640 -12.60 -26.08 -17.47
CA PHE A 640 -11.90 -27.36 -17.46
C PHE A 640 -12.67 -28.42 -18.24
N ASN A 641 -11.91 -29.29 -18.91
CA ASN A 641 -12.45 -30.51 -19.50
C ASN A 641 -12.80 -31.54 -18.39
N ASN A 642 -13.29 -32.71 -18.80
CA ASN A 642 -13.61 -33.81 -17.88
C ASN A 642 -12.40 -34.33 -17.10
N GLU A 643 -11.20 -34.24 -17.69
CA GLU A 643 -9.92 -34.65 -17.11
C GLU A 643 -9.37 -33.63 -16.10
N GLY A 644 -10.00 -32.46 -15.95
CA GLY A 644 -9.55 -31.42 -15.03
C GLY A 644 -8.25 -30.73 -15.48
N LEU A 645 -7.85 -30.86 -16.75
CA LEU A 645 -6.58 -30.38 -17.28
C LEU A 645 -6.79 -29.36 -18.40
N ILE A 646 -6.02 -28.28 -18.38
CA ILE A 646 -5.89 -27.32 -19.48
C ILE A 646 -4.42 -27.10 -19.78
N THR A 647 -4.02 -27.33 -21.02
CA THR A 647 -2.66 -27.08 -21.50
C THR A 647 -2.68 -25.99 -22.57
N LEU A 648 -1.93 -24.91 -22.33
CA LEU A 648 -1.72 -23.81 -23.24
C LEU A 648 -0.24 -23.81 -23.66
N SER A 649 0.05 -24.46 -24.78
CA SER A 649 1.41 -24.51 -25.32
C SER A 649 1.74 -23.27 -26.16
N ARG A 650 3.03 -23.08 -26.44
CA ARG A 650 3.60 -22.08 -27.34
C ARG A 650 3.26 -20.65 -26.94
N GLN A 651 3.17 -20.40 -25.63
CA GLN A 651 2.99 -19.06 -25.10
C GLN A 651 4.31 -18.30 -25.23
N THR A 652 4.21 -17.03 -25.58
CA THR A 652 5.38 -16.16 -25.76
C THR A 652 5.16 -14.81 -25.10
N LEU A 653 6.18 -14.33 -24.38
CA LEU A 653 6.21 -13.01 -23.75
C LEU A 653 7.51 -12.29 -24.11
N LYS A 654 7.38 -11.01 -24.47
CA LYS A 654 8.54 -10.11 -24.58
C LYS A 654 9.04 -9.71 -23.20
N PRO A 655 10.31 -9.30 -23.04
CA PRO A 655 10.82 -8.77 -21.78
C PRO A 655 9.90 -7.68 -21.20
N GLY A 656 9.51 -7.83 -19.93
CA GLY A 656 8.56 -6.95 -19.24
C GLY A 656 7.08 -7.17 -19.57
N GLU A 657 6.72 -7.99 -20.56
CA GLU A 657 5.33 -8.26 -20.91
C GLU A 657 4.64 -9.13 -19.86
N ILE A 658 3.35 -8.86 -19.62
CA ILE A 658 2.49 -9.60 -18.71
C ILE A 658 1.33 -10.24 -19.47
N ARG A 659 0.91 -11.44 -19.04
CA ARG A 659 -0.28 -12.11 -19.57
C ARG A 659 -1.09 -12.77 -18.47
N ARG A 660 -2.40 -12.71 -18.65
CA ARG A 660 -3.41 -13.13 -17.67
C ARG A 660 -4.25 -14.24 -18.24
N TYR A 661 -4.43 -15.29 -17.45
CA TYR A 661 -5.25 -16.44 -17.79
C TYR A 661 -6.28 -16.64 -16.68
N PHE A 662 -7.55 -16.77 -17.04
CA PHE A 662 -8.64 -16.85 -16.08
C PHE A 662 -9.26 -18.25 -16.14
N PHE A 663 -9.40 -18.92 -15.00
CA PHE A 663 -9.86 -20.31 -14.94
C PHE A 663 -11.09 -20.42 -14.03
N ALA A 664 -12.18 -20.95 -14.58
CA ALA A 664 -13.39 -21.22 -13.82
C ALA A 664 -13.19 -22.50 -13.01
N VAL A 665 -12.89 -22.35 -11.73
CA VAL A 665 -12.71 -23.50 -10.84
C VAL A 665 -14.10 -24.02 -10.44
N PRO A 666 -14.44 -25.27 -10.80
CA PRO A 666 -15.74 -25.84 -10.49
C PRO A 666 -15.88 -26.11 -8.99
N LYS A 667 -17.12 -26.06 -8.49
CA LYS A 667 -17.43 -26.45 -7.11
C LYS A 667 -16.99 -27.90 -6.88
N GLY A 668 -16.31 -28.15 -5.76
CA GLY A 668 -15.80 -29.49 -5.39
C GLY A 668 -14.37 -29.78 -5.86
N ALA A 669 -13.71 -28.85 -6.56
CA ALA A 669 -12.27 -28.94 -6.76
C ALA A 669 -11.53 -28.79 -5.42
N SER A 670 -10.54 -29.66 -5.21
CA SER A 670 -9.75 -29.80 -3.98
C SER A 670 -8.39 -29.11 -4.07
N SER A 671 -7.82 -29.02 -5.28
CA SER A 671 -6.58 -28.32 -5.56
C SER A 671 -6.60 -27.67 -6.94
N PHE A 672 -5.79 -26.62 -7.10
CA PHE A 672 -5.56 -25.89 -8.34
C PHE A 672 -4.05 -25.77 -8.51
N THR A 673 -3.51 -26.54 -9.45
CA THR A 673 -2.09 -26.64 -9.73
C THR A 673 -1.79 -25.92 -11.03
N VAL A 674 -0.79 -25.04 -11.00
CA VAL A 674 -0.27 -24.31 -12.14
C VAL A 674 1.16 -24.76 -12.37
N SER A 675 1.45 -25.27 -13.57
CA SER A 675 2.81 -25.58 -14.02
C SER A 675 3.16 -24.69 -15.20
N VAL A 676 4.26 -23.97 -15.08
CA VAL A 676 4.88 -23.22 -16.19
C VAL A 676 6.12 -23.99 -16.61
N GLN A 677 6.23 -24.32 -17.89
CA GLN A 677 7.31 -25.17 -18.42
C GLN A 677 8.00 -24.47 -19.57
N ARG A 678 9.32 -24.44 -19.56
CA ARG A 678 10.14 -23.96 -20.68
C ARG A 678 9.89 -24.82 -21.91
N GLU A 679 9.67 -24.20 -23.08
CA GLU A 679 9.64 -24.99 -24.32
C GLU A 679 11.07 -25.33 -24.78
N LYS A 680 11.29 -26.60 -25.10
CA LYS A 680 12.59 -27.11 -25.54
C LYS A 680 13.15 -26.30 -26.71
N GLY A 681 14.39 -25.83 -26.57
CA GLY A 681 15.11 -25.05 -27.58
C GLY A 681 14.79 -23.56 -27.60
N PHE A 682 14.05 -23.04 -26.62
CA PHE A 682 13.77 -21.61 -26.48
C PHE A 682 14.16 -21.12 -25.08
N ASP A 683 14.42 -19.83 -24.93
CA ASP A 683 14.70 -19.21 -23.64
C ASP A 683 13.39 -18.97 -22.87
N CYS A 684 13.47 -18.93 -21.55
CA CYS A 684 12.32 -18.70 -20.68
C CYS A 684 12.80 -18.08 -19.36
N GLU A 685 12.49 -16.80 -19.18
CA GLU A 685 12.72 -16.04 -17.94
C GLU A 685 11.38 -15.44 -17.51
N VAL A 686 10.56 -16.25 -16.85
CA VAL A 686 9.20 -15.85 -16.43
C VAL A 686 8.96 -16.13 -14.96
N THR A 687 8.20 -15.24 -14.35
CA THR A 687 7.68 -15.31 -12.98
C THR A 687 6.19 -15.02 -13.00
N GLY A 688 5.52 -15.06 -11.85
CA GLY A 688 4.10 -14.73 -11.82
C GLY A 688 3.43 -14.95 -10.48
N ALA A 689 2.11 -15.04 -10.53
CA ALA A 689 1.28 -15.29 -9.36
C ALA A 689 -0.03 -15.98 -9.74
N VAL A 690 -0.56 -16.77 -8.79
CA VAL A 690 -1.94 -17.21 -8.80
C VAL A 690 -2.73 -16.30 -7.86
N VAL A 691 -3.86 -15.81 -8.35
CA VAL A 691 -4.71 -14.81 -7.71
C VAL A 691 -6.10 -15.42 -7.49
N SER A 692 -6.62 -15.27 -6.27
CA SER A 692 -7.92 -15.81 -5.86
C SER A 692 -9.09 -15.14 -6.60
N PRO A 693 -10.30 -15.71 -6.56
CA PRO A 693 -11.50 -15.06 -7.05
C PRO A 693 -11.78 -13.69 -6.42
N LYS A 694 -11.21 -13.39 -5.24
CA LYS A 694 -11.30 -12.10 -4.56
C LYS A 694 -10.26 -11.08 -5.01
N GLY A 695 -9.34 -11.44 -5.92
CA GLY A 695 -8.29 -10.52 -6.40
C GLY A 695 -6.98 -10.56 -5.59
N ALA A 696 -6.91 -11.34 -4.52
CA ALA A 696 -5.71 -11.44 -3.68
C ALA A 696 -4.70 -12.49 -4.21
N VAL A 697 -3.41 -12.19 -4.15
CA VAL A 697 -2.35 -13.14 -4.48
C VAL A 697 -2.33 -14.28 -3.45
N VAL A 698 -2.53 -15.53 -3.90
CA VAL A 698 -2.55 -16.71 -3.03
C VAL A 698 -1.24 -17.48 -3.01
N THR A 699 -0.53 -17.51 -4.15
CA THR A 699 0.81 -18.09 -4.25
C THR A 699 1.57 -17.47 -5.42
N PRO A 700 2.88 -17.20 -5.27
CA PRO A 700 3.71 -16.82 -6.41
C PRO A 700 3.91 -18.01 -7.36
N ILE A 701 4.29 -17.71 -8.60
CA ILE A 701 4.90 -18.63 -9.55
C ILE A 701 6.39 -18.33 -9.54
N PRO A 702 7.23 -19.21 -8.94
CA PRO A 702 8.67 -19.02 -8.89
C PRO A 702 9.28 -18.72 -10.26
N LEU A 703 10.27 -17.84 -10.29
CA LEU A 703 11.05 -17.53 -11.48
C LEU A 703 11.65 -18.82 -12.07
N ILE A 704 11.45 -19.02 -13.36
CA ILE A 704 12.19 -19.99 -14.16
C ILE A 704 13.38 -19.23 -14.75
N PRO A 705 14.61 -19.38 -14.23
CA PRO A 705 15.78 -18.78 -14.87
C PRO A 705 16.16 -19.57 -16.12
N ASP A 706 16.90 -18.93 -17.03
CA ASP A 706 17.49 -19.65 -18.15
C ASP A 706 18.53 -20.68 -17.67
N GLY A 707 18.44 -21.91 -18.16
CA GLY A 707 19.47 -22.95 -18.05
C GLY A 707 19.27 -24.04 -16.98
N GLU A 708 18.75 -23.73 -15.79
CA GLU A 708 18.78 -24.68 -14.65
C GLU A 708 17.45 -25.39 -14.34
N ASN A 709 16.30 -24.72 -14.49
CA ASN A 709 14.98 -25.29 -14.22
C ASN A 709 14.15 -25.37 -15.50
N GLU A 710 13.62 -26.57 -15.81
CA GLU A 710 12.72 -26.74 -16.96
C GLU A 710 11.26 -26.36 -16.63
N SER A 711 10.92 -26.23 -15.35
CA SER A 711 9.54 -25.91 -14.93
C SER A 711 9.44 -25.27 -13.55
N SER A 712 8.32 -24.58 -13.32
CA SER A 712 7.88 -24.04 -12.04
C SER A 712 6.47 -24.55 -11.75
N VAL A 713 6.19 -24.92 -10.51
CA VAL A 713 4.89 -25.47 -10.09
C VAL A 713 4.38 -24.73 -8.85
N SER A 714 3.16 -24.23 -8.93
CA SER A 714 2.45 -23.56 -7.85
C SER A 714 1.14 -24.28 -7.58
N VAL A 715 0.87 -24.62 -6.31
CA VAL A 715 -0.32 -25.37 -5.92
C VAL A 715 -1.12 -24.58 -4.90
N VAL A 716 -2.37 -24.28 -5.24
CA VAL A 716 -3.37 -23.74 -4.32
C VAL A 716 -4.22 -24.90 -3.79
N ARG A 717 -4.37 -24.95 -2.48
CA ARG A 717 -5.24 -25.91 -1.77
C ARG A 717 -6.26 -25.10 -0.97
N GLN A 718 -7.39 -25.71 -0.61
CA GLN A 718 -8.52 -25.02 0.03
C GLN A 718 -9.08 -23.91 -0.88
N LEU A 719 -9.61 -24.33 -2.03
CA LEU A 719 -10.06 -23.42 -3.07
C LEU A 719 -11.31 -22.64 -2.65
N GLU A 720 -11.34 -21.37 -3.00
CA GLU A 720 -12.55 -20.56 -2.99
C GLU A 720 -13.32 -20.78 -4.29
N PRO A 721 -14.66 -20.89 -4.27
CA PRO A 721 -15.43 -20.97 -5.50
C PRO A 721 -15.27 -19.70 -6.34
N GLY A 722 -14.97 -19.83 -7.63
CA GLY A 722 -14.97 -18.70 -8.55
C GLY A 722 -13.93 -18.79 -9.66
N VAL A 723 -13.58 -17.63 -10.20
CA VAL A 723 -12.61 -17.50 -11.30
C VAL A 723 -11.25 -17.11 -10.75
N TYR A 724 -10.30 -18.05 -10.82
CA TYR A 724 -8.90 -17.80 -10.49
C TYR A 724 -8.19 -17.11 -11.65
N GLU A 725 -7.27 -16.21 -11.33
CA GLU A 725 -6.39 -15.57 -12.30
C GLU A 725 -4.99 -16.14 -12.13
N VAL A 726 -4.35 -16.48 -13.23
CA VAL A 726 -2.94 -16.85 -13.32
C VAL A 726 -2.26 -15.77 -14.12
N VAL A 727 -1.34 -15.07 -13.47
CA VAL A 727 -0.55 -14.02 -14.08
C VAL A 727 0.84 -14.56 -14.35
N VAL A 728 1.32 -14.44 -15.58
CA VAL A 728 2.69 -14.77 -15.97
C VAL A 728 3.32 -13.52 -16.57
N GLN A 729 4.51 -13.18 -16.12
CA GLN A 729 5.28 -12.02 -16.55
C GLN A 729 6.69 -12.46 -16.95
N ALA A 730 7.18 -11.94 -18.07
CA ALA A 730 8.59 -12.09 -18.42
C ALA A 730 9.44 -11.03 -17.70
N GLU A 731 10.60 -11.45 -17.21
CA GLU A 731 11.54 -10.55 -16.57
C GLU A 731 11.95 -9.41 -17.53
N SER A 732 12.07 -8.19 -17.00
CA SER A 732 12.54 -7.06 -17.81
C SER A 732 14.00 -7.24 -18.25
N SER A 733 14.76 -8.07 -17.53
CA SER A 733 16.15 -8.46 -17.85
C SER A 733 16.28 -9.51 -18.96
N ALA A 734 15.18 -10.15 -19.37
CA ALA A 734 15.23 -11.24 -20.33
C ALA A 734 15.86 -10.78 -21.65
N LYS A 735 16.84 -11.52 -22.15
CA LYS A 735 17.60 -11.14 -23.37
C LYS A 735 16.82 -11.38 -24.65
N THR A 736 15.90 -12.33 -24.63
CA THR A 736 15.13 -12.79 -25.79
C THR A 736 13.66 -12.97 -25.40
N LEU A 737 12.85 -13.41 -26.38
CA LEU A 737 11.45 -13.75 -26.15
C LEU A 737 11.36 -15.00 -25.26
N SER A 738 10.69 -14.89 -24.12
CA SER A 738 10.41 -16.04 -23.27
C SER A 738 9.33 -16.91 -23.87
N ARG A 739 9.57 -18.22 -23.98
CA ARG A 739 8.62 -19.18 -24.54
C ARG A 739 8.36 -20.36 -23.60
N PHE A 740 7.09 -20.57 -23.30
CA PHE A 740 6.65 -21.55 -22.31
C PHE A 740 5.34 -22.24 -22.68
N SER A 741 5.09 -23.36 -22.03
CA SER A 741 3.78 -23.99 -21.91
C SER A 741 3.23 -23.74 -20.51
N LEU A 742 1.93 -23.44 -20.43
CA LEU A 742 1.20 -23.29 -19.18
C LEU A 742 0.22 -24.46 -19.06
N GLU A 743 0.39 -25.26 -18.01
CA GLU A 743 -0.52 -26.34 -17.67
C GLU A 743 -1.24 -26.01 -16.36
N VAL A 744 -2.56 -26.13 -16.37
CA VAL A 744 -3.39 -25.91 -15.18
C VAL A 744 -4.25 -27.14 -14.94
N MET A 745 -4.14 -27.69 -13.75
CA MET A 745 -4.81 -28.93 -13.34
C MET A 745 -5.64 -28.68 -12.09
N ILE A 746 -6.84 -29.26 -12.05
CA ILE A 746 -7.65 -29.35 -10.85
C ILE A 746 -7.86 -30.81 -10.47
N GLU A 747 -7.75 -31.08 -9.17
CA GLU A 747 -8.12 -32.38 -8.62
C GLU A 747 -9.46 -32.31 -7.93
N ARG A 748 -10.26 -33.38 -8.02
CA ARG A 748 -11.59 -33.44 -7.40
C ARG A 748 -11.73 -34.64 -6.47
N VAL A 749 -10.73 -34.86 -5.64
CA VAL A 749 -10.82 -35.83 -4.53
C VAL A 749 -11.31 -35.09 -3.29
N SER A 750 -12.51 -35.45 -2.82
CA SER A 750 -13.13 -34.82 -1.65
C SER A 750 -13.27 -35.81 -0.50
N PHE A 751 -13.29 -35.26 0.72
CA PHE A 751 -13.53 -35.99 1.96
C PHE A 751 -14.84 -35.50 2.58
N ASP A 752 -15.78 -36.41 2.86
CA ASP A 752 -16.90 -36.17 3.79
C ASP A 752 -16.54 -36.80 5.13
N ILE A 753 -16.19 -35.96 6.11
CA ILE A 753 -15.65 -36.39 7.41
C ILE A 753 -16.75 -36.37 8.46
N LYS A 754 -16.90 -37.47 9.19
CA LYS A 754 -17.83 -37.63 10.30
C LYS A 754 -17.13 -38.21 11.52
N THR A 755 -17.20 -37.50 12.63
CA THR A 755 -16.80 -38.03 13.93
C THR A 755 -17.94 -38.90 14.46
N LEU A 756 -17.78 -40.23 14.40
CA LEU A 756 -18.84 -41.17 14.82
C LEU A 756 -18.89 -41.31 16.35
N THR A 757 -17.71 -41.37 16.97
CA THR A 757 -17.54 -41.40 18.43
C THR A 757 -16.28 -40.59 18.81
N PRO A 758 -16.04 -40.31 20.09
CA PRO A 758 -14.80 -39.65 20.53
C PRO A 758 -13.51 -40.42 20.18
N THR A 759 -13.62 -41.70 19.82
CA THR A 759 -12.47 -42.58 19.52
C THR A 759 -12.43 -43.07 18.08
N LEU A 760 -13.43 -42.74 17.26
CA LEU A 760 -13.57 -43.24 15.89
C LEU A 760 -13.98 -42.12 14.94
N LEU A 761 -13.10 -41.87 13.97
CA LEU A 761 -13.30 -40.93 12.88
C LEU A 761 -13.60 -41.71 11.60
N GLN A 762 -14.65 -41.35 10.88
CA GLN A 762 -14.99 -41.93 9.58
C GLN A 762 -14.87 -40.84 8.52
N ALA A 763 -14.34 -41.19 7.34
CA ALA A 763 -14.50 -40.35 6.17
C ALA A 763 -14.86 -41.15 4.93
N THR A 764 -15.72 -40.55 4.14
CA THR A 764 -16.04 -41.02 2.80
C THR A 764 -15.23 -40.22 1.80
N VAL A 765 -14.36 -40.90 1.06
CA VAL A 765 -13.52 -40.31 0.03
C VAL A 765 -14.17 -40.53 -1.32
N THR A 766 -14.40 -39.44 -2.04
CA THR A 766 -15.04 -39.50 -3.36
C THR A 766 -14.10 -38.92 -4.40
N ASN A 767 -13.78 -39.72 -5.41
CA ASN A 767 -13.12 -39.24 -6.62
C ASN A 767 -14.17 -38.73 -7.61
N SER A 768 -14.23 -37.42 -7.81
CA SER A 768 -15.11 -36.78 -8.79
C SER A 768 -14.41 -36.46 -10.11
N ASN A 769 -13.20 -37.00 -10.34
CA ASN A 769 -12.55 -37.03 -11.65
C ASN A 769 -13.21 -38.10 -12.54
N THR A 770 -13.08 -37.97 -13.86
CA THR A 770 -13.60 -38.99 -14.80
C THR A 770 -12.68 -40.19 -14.99
N SER A 771 -11.43 -40.08 -14.54
CA SER A 771 -10.46 -41.16 -14.49
C SER A 771 -10.31 -41.68 -13.06
N MET A 772 -9.92 -42.95 -12.96
CA MET A 772 -9.58 -43.59 -11.71
C MET A 772 -8.30 -42.99 -11.12
N VAL A 773 -8.26 -42.82 -9.80
CA VAL A 773 -7.10 -42.27 -9.10
C VAL A 773 -6.60 -43.28 -8.07
N ARG A 774 -5.29 -43.54 -8.06
CA ARG A 774 -4.64 -44.46 -7.13
C ARG A 774 -3.75 -43.68 -6.18
N GLY A 775 -3.77 -44.08 -4.91
CA GLY A 775 -3.00 -43.39 -3.88
C GLY A 775 -3.21 -43.98 -2.50
N SER A 776 -2.86 -43.21 -1.49
CA SER A 776 -3.09 -43.54 -0.09
C SER A 776 -3.85 -42.44 0.63
N VAL A 777 -4.72 -42.85 1.54
CA VAL A 777 -5.37 -41.94 2.47
C VAL A 777 -4.65 -41.96 3.81
N SER A 778 -4.46 -40.79 4.40
CA SER A 778 -3.92 -40.66 5.76
C SER A 778 -4.67 -39.59 6.53
N ALA A 779 -4.65 -39.69 7.85
CA ALA A 779 -5.22 -38.70 8.75
C ALA A 779 -4.23 -38.40 9.86
N ARG A 780 -4.13 -37.14 10.25
CA ARG A 780 -3.25 -36.72 11.34
C ARG A 780 -3.88 -35.60 12.16
N ILE A 781 -3.51 -35.52 13.42
CA ILE A 781 -3.77 -34.38 14.30
C ILE A 781 -2.49 -33.56 14.33
N GLY A 782 -2.57 -32.27 13.98
CA GLY A 782 -1.40 -31.40 13.83
C GLY A 782 -1.46 -30.12 14.64
N SER A 783 -2.59 -29.84 15.28
CA SER A 783 -2.77 -28.64 16.09
C SER A 783 -3.84 -28.83 17.17
N TYR A 784 -3.90 -27.88 18.09
CA TYR A 784 -5.10 -27.60 18.85
C TYR A 784 -5.41 -26.09 18.78
N SER A 785 -6.67 -25.73 18.85
CA SER A 785 -7.10 -24.34 18.62
C SER A 785 -8.36 -23.97 19.38
N ARG A 786 -8.53 -22.67 19.60
CA ARG A 786 -9.80 -22.07 20.04
C ARG A 786 -10.14 -20.86 19.17
N THR A 787 -11.42 -20.50 19.16
CA THR A 787 -11.92 -19.29 18.49
C THR A 787 -12.46 -18.33 19.53
N ILE A 788 -12.04 -17.08 19.45
CA ILE A 788 -12.45 -15.97 20.29
C ILE A 788 -13.21 -14.97 19.41
N ILE A 789 -14.33 -14.46 19.89
CA ILE A 789 -15.05 -13.36 19.24
C ILE A 789 -15.00 -12.18 20.19
N ASP A 790 -14.49 -11.06 19.71
CA ASP A 790 -14.29 -9.87 20.54
C ASP A 790 -14.53 -8.58 19.75
N THR A 791 -14.53 -7.45 20.44
CA THR A 791 -14.72 -6.12 19.85
C THR A 791 -13.54 -5.23 20.19
N LEU A 792 -12.92 -4.63 19.18
CA LEU A 792 -11.87 -3.63 19.33
C LEU A 792 -12.43 -2.23 19.08
N TYR A 793 -12.30 -1.33 20.06
CA TYR A 793 -12.72 0.06 19.93
C TYR A 793 -11.57 0.97 19.46
N ALA A 794 -11.93 2.07 18.82
CA ALA A 794 -10.95 3.05 18.35
C ALA A 794 -10.10 3.61 19.50
N GLY A 795 -8.79 3.79 19.22
CA GLY A 795 -7.81 4.23 20.21
C GLY A 795 -7.33 3.15 21.19
N GLN A 796 -7.83 1.91 21.09
CA GLN A 796 -7.35 0.78 21.88
C GLN A 796 -6.38 -0.09 21.08
N ILE A 797 -5.46 -0.75 21.78
CA ILE A 797 -4.68 -1.87 21.27
C ILE A 797 -5.34 -3.14 21.81
N TYR A 798 -5.72 -4.06 20.93
CA TYR A 798 -6.16 -5.38 21.37
C TYR A 798 -4.95 -6.13 21.91
N ARG A 799 -5.05 -6.73 23.10
CA ARG A 799 -3.95 -7.53 23.66
C ARG A 799 -4.46 -8.79 24.32
N LEU A 800 -4.04 -9.94 23.80
CA LEU A 800 -4.42 -11.27 24.26
C LEU A 800 -3.18 -12.01 24.80
N PRO A 801 -3.15 -12.40 26.08
CA PRO A 801 -2.11 -13.28 26.59
C PRO A 801 -2.25 -14.70 26.02
N VAL A 802 -1.15 -15.25 25.53
CA VAL A 802 -1.07 -16.60 24.95
C VAL A 802 0.06 -17.38 25.64
N MET A 803 -0.23 -18.61 26.07
CA MET A 803 0.76 -19.49 26.69
C MET A 803 1.32 -20.46 25.66
N LEU A 804 2.61 -20.35 25.36
CA LEU A 804 3.33 -21.32 24.53
C LEU A 804 3.90 -22.42 25.41
N ASN A 805 3.55 -23.67 25.13
CA ASN A 805 4.16 -24.81 25.80
C ASN A 805 5.47 -25.21 25.11
N ALA A 806 6.37 -25.85 25.84
CA ALA A 806 7.62 -26.38 25.27
C ALA A 806 7.40 -27.38 24.13
N SER A 807 6.26 -28.09 24.13
CA SER A 807 5.88 -29.06 23.10
C SER A 807 5.29 -28.44 21.84
N ASP A 808 4.94 -27.15 21.88
CA ASP A 808 4.32 -26.47 20.74
C ASP A 808 5.40 -26.16 19.69
N ALA A 809 5.16 -26.55 18.44
CA ALA A 809 6.07 -26.26 17.34
C ALA A 809 5.89 -24.82 16.80
N SER A 810 4.66 -24.28 16.88
CA SER A 810 4.37 -22.93 16.42
C SER A 810 3.04 -22.41 16.98
N LEU A 811 2.87 -21.10 16.98
CA LEU A 811 1.60 -20.41 17.18
C LEU A 811 1.17 -19.76 15.86
N THR A 812 -0.09 -19.90 15.50
CA THR A 812 -0.71 -19.15 14.40
C THR A 812 -1.93 -18.42 14.94
N MET A 813 -1.92 -17.10 14.80
CA MET A 813 -3.03 -16.23 15.16
C MET A 813 -3.71 -15.81 13.85
N ARG A 814 -4.92 -16.30 13.61
CA ARG A 814 -5.74 -15.88 12.46
C ARG A 814 -6.77 -14.86 12.94
N VAL A 815 -6.88 -13.74 12.24
CA VAL A 815 -7.86 -12.69 12.53
C VAL A 815 -8.76 -12.53 11.32
N SER A 816 -10.06 -12.58 11.53
CA SER A 816 -11.07 -12.30 10.53
C SER A 816 -12.06 -11.25 11.02
N MET A 817 -12.54 -10.41 10.10
CA MET A 817 -13.55 -9.38 10.34
C MET A 817 -14.46 -9.24 9.12
N SER A 818 -15.55 -8.47 9.23
CA SER A 818 -16.38 -8.17 8.06
C SER A 818 -15.68 -7.16 7.15
N LYS A 819 -16.09 -7.11 5.87
CA LYS A 819 -15.57 -6.12 4.92
C LYS A 819 -15.89 -4.70 5.35
N GLU A 820 -17.06 -4.48 5.95
CA GLU A 820 -17.48 -3.18 6.46
C GLU A 820 -16.63 -2.74 7.65
N ASP A 821 -16.25 -3.67 8.53
CA ASP A 821 -15.34 -3.39 9.62
C ASP A 821 -13.94 -3.09 9.09
N TYR A 822 -13.42 -3.88 8.15
CA TYR A 822 -12.15 -3.58 7.47
C TYR A 822 -12.17 -2.18 6.85
N ASN A 823 -13.21 -1.80 6.10
CA ASN A 823 -13.27 -0.51 5.42
C ASN A 823 -13.36 0.74 6.34
N LYS A 824 -13.44 0.58 7.67
CA LYS A 824 -13.30 1.68 8.63
C LYS A 824 -11.83 2.02 8.93
N ASN A 825 -10.89 1.18 8.49
CA ASN A 825 -9.47 1.30 8.79
C ASN A 825 -8.69 2.09 7.73
N THR A 826 -7.52 2.57 8.13
CA THR A 826 -6.45 3.07 7.26
C THR A 826 -5.23 2.17 7.30
N ASP A 827 -5.06 1.39 8.37
CA ASP A 827 -4.06 0.35 8.50
C ASP A 827 -4.42 -0.63 9.64
N ILE A 828 -3.92 -1.86 9.59
CA ILE A 828 -4.03 -2.85 10.66
C ILE A 828 -2.75 -3.69 10.69
N ALA A 829 -2.19 -3.92 11.87
CA ALA A 829 -1.18 -4.96 12.05
C ALA A 829 -1.49 -5.93 13.18
N LEU A 830 -0.98 -7.13 12.96
CA LEU A 830 -0.91 -8.21 13.92
C LEU A 830 0.52 -8.27 14.44
N MET A 831 0.69 -8.37 15.75
CA MET A 831 2.00 -8.58 16.38
C MET A 831 1.94 -9.68 17.43
N ILE A 832 3.02 -10.45 17.53
CA ILE A 832 3.29 -11.30 18.68
C ILE A 832 4.53 -10.75 19.37
N VAL A 833 4.39 -10.40 20.64
CA VAL A 833 5.46 -9.83 21.46
C VAL A 833 5.75 -10.71 22.68
N ASP A 834 6.98 -10.65 23.18
CA ASP A 834 7.35 -11.33 24.42
C ASP A 834 6.85 -10.58 25.68
N SER A 835 7.20 -11.09 26.86
CA SER A 835 6.83 -10.47 28.14
C SER A 835 7.42 -9.07 28.38
N THR A 836 8.46 -8.68 27.64
CA THR A 836 9.10 -7.36 27.68
C THR A 836 8.52 -6.40 26.62
N GLY A 837 7.61 -6.89 25.77
CA GLY A 837 7.03 -6.15 24.65
C GLY A 837 7.94 -6.09 23.42
N ARG A 838 8.98 -6.92 23.33
CA ARG A 838 9.81 -7.05 22.14
C ARG A 838 9.08 -7.86 21.08
N LYS A 839 9.05 -7.36 19.85
CA LYS A 839 8.42 -8.02 18.69
C LYS A 839 9.11 -9.35 18.36
N LEU A 840 8.33 -10.43 18.33
CA LEU A 840 8.74 -11.78 17.90
C LEU A 840 8.27 -12.07 16.47
N ALA A 841 7.09 -11.59 16.10
CA ALA A 841 6.53 -11.71 14.75
C ALA A 841 5.55 -10.55 14.48
N SER A 842 5.42 -10.12 13.23
CA SER A 842 4.44 -9.12 12.82
C SER A 842 3.97 -9.29 11.37
N LEU A 843 2.79 -8.77 11.07
CA LEU A 843 2.18 -8.78 9.74
C LEU A 843 1.25 -7.56 9.59
N SER A 844 1.37 -6.82 8.50
CA SER A 844 0.35 -5.86 8.05
C SER A 844 -0.79 -6.59 7.35
N VAL A 845 -2.03 -6.19 7.59
CA VAL A 845 -3.22 -6.93 7.16
C VAL A 845 -3.77 -6.38 5.85
N ASP A 846 -3.57 -7.14 4.78
CA ASP A 846 -4.00 -6.80 3.42
C ASP A 846 -5.35 -7.42 3.02
N ALA A 847 -6.05 -8.07 3.96
CA ALA A 847 -7.37 -8.63 3.73
C ALA A 847 -8.16 -8.74 5.03
N ALA A 848 -9.49 -8.82 4.93
CA ALA A 848 -10.36 -8.99 6.09
C ALA A 848 -10.18 -10.35 6.81
N ASP A 849 -9.33 -11.24 6.31
CA ASP A 849 -8.99 -12.53 6.90
C ASP A 849 -7.51 -12.84 6.66
N GLU A 850 -6.71 -12.75 7.72
CA GLU A 850 -5.25 -12.93 7.65
C GLU A 850 -4.71 -13.73 8.83
N SER A 851 -3.49 -14.25 8.69
CA SER A 851 -2.86 -15.04 9.75
C SER A 851 -1.39 -14.74 9.95
N LEU A 852 -1.01 -14.52 11.22
CA LEU A 852 0.35 -14.35 11.67
C LEU A 852 0.86 -15.64 12.32
N ARG A 853 2.02 -16.14 11.86
CA ARG A 853 2.63 -17.37 12.39
C ARG A 853 3.97 -17.09 13.07
N LEU A 854 4.12 -17.59 14.29
CA LEU A 854 5.36 -17.62 15.07
C LEU A 854 5.86 -19.06 15.20
N ILE A 855 7.11 -19.33 14.81
CA ILE A 855 7.79 -20.58 15.19
C ILE A 855 8.17 -20.46 16.65
N ASN A 856 7.82 -21.45 17.49
CA ASN A 856 8.04 -21.36 18.93
C ASN A 856 9.56 -21.26 19.23
N PRO A 857 10.05 -20.14 19.79
CA PRO A 857 11.46 -19.98 20.08
C PRO A 857 11.86 -20.51 21.46
N TYR A 858 10.90 -20.97 22.27
CA TYR A 858 11.12 -21.34 23.68
C TYR A 858 11.22 -22.85 23.88
N ASP A 859 12.18 -23.28 24.69
CA ASP A 859 12.38 -24.66 25.13
C ASP A 859 11.60 -25.01 26.41
N LYS A 860 10.97 -24.01 27.03
CA LYS A 860 10.16 -24.08 28.24
C LYS A 860 8.87 -23.28 28.07
N PRO A 861 7.84 -23.55 28.88
CA PRO A 861 6.61 -22.76 28.83
C PRO A 861 6.88 -21.27 29.01
N ALA A 862 6.35 -20.45 28.10
CA ALA A 862 6.55 -19.02 28.08
C ALA A 862 5.25 -18.30 27.72
N GLN A 863 5.03 -17.14 28.34
CA GLN A 863 3.89 -16.28 28.01
C GLN A 863 4.32 -15.26 26.94
N VAL A 864 3.55 -15.21 25.86
CA VAL A 864 3.63 -14.18 24.83
C VAL A 864 2.32 -13.39 24.80
N PHE A 865 2.31 -12.27 24.10
CA PHE A 865 1.11 -11.48 23.88
C PHE A 865 0.86 -11.33 22.39
N PHE A 866 -0.36 -11.61 21.97
CA PHE A 866 -0.85 -11.27 20.65
C PHE A 866 -1.51 -9.89 20.71
N GLU A 867 -1.07 -8.99 19.84
CA GLU A 867 -1.57 -7.63 19.74
C GLU A 867 -2.16 -7.34 18.37
N ILE A 868 -3.26 -6.58 18.35
CA ILE A 868 -3.84 -6.02 17.13
C ILE A 868 -3.83 -4.51 17.25
N HIS A 869 -3.11 -3.88 16.33
CA HIS A 869 -2.96 -2.44 16.21
C HIS A 869 -3.84 -1.98 15.04
N TYR A 870 -4.84 -1.16 15.33
CA TYR A 870 -5.90 -0.81 14.38
C TYR A 870 -5.94 0.70 14.17
N GLY A 871 -5.61 1.15 12.97
CA GLY A 871 -5.69 2.53 12.55
C GLY A 871 -7.09 2.84 12.03
N PHE A 872 -8.03 3.24 12.89
CA PHE A 872 -9.34 3.69 12.38
C PHE A 872 -9.20 5.02 11.62
N ALA A 873 -9.93 5.18 10.51
CA ALA A 873 -9.93 6.43 9.74
C ALA A 873 -10.39 7.64 10.57
N TYR A 874 -11.33 7.41 11.49
CA TYR A 874 -11.84 8.43 12.40
C TYR A 874 -11.49 8.11 13.85
N ASP A 875 -11.01 9.14 14.54
CA ASP A 875 -10.82 9.16 15.99
C ASP A 875 -12.16 9.44 16.69
N ASN A 876 -13.03 8.42 16.69
CA ASN A 876 -14.32 8.45 17.37
C ASN A 876 -14.37 7.27 18.35
N PRO A 877 -14.52 7.51 19.67
CA PRO A 877 -14.51 6.44 20.67
C PRO A 877 -15.65 5.42 20.50
N ASN A 878 -16.69 5.75 19.73
CA ASN A 878 -17.78 4.82 19.41
C ASN A 878 -17.49 3.92 18.20
N ASN A 879 -16.42 4.17 17.45
CA ASN A 879 -16.01 3.29 16.36
C ASN A 879 -15.44 2.00 16.92
N PHE A 880 -15.81 0.89 16.29
CA PHE A 880 -15.32 -0.44 16.63
C PHE A 880 -15.27 -1.35 15.41
N ALA A 881 -14.48 -2.42 15.55
CA ALA A 881 -14.43 -3.57 14.65
C ALA A 881 -14.72 -4.85 15.46
N ARG A 882 -15.54 -5.75 14.88
CA ARG A 882 -15.76 -7.09 15.46
C ARG A 882 -14.75 -8.05 14.88
N LEU A 883 -14.06 -8.75 15.77
CA LEU A 883 -12.94 -9.61 15.42
C LEU A 883 -13.28 -11.06 15.76
N ILE A 884 -12.97 -11.96 14.82
CA ILE A 884 -12.94 -13.40 15.03
C ILE A 884 -11.48 -13.81 15.04
N ILE A 885 -10.98 -14.25 16.18
CA ILE A 885 -9.57 -14.59 16.39
C ILE A 885 -9.47 -16.10 16.60
N SER A 886 -8.75 -16.79 15.73
CA SER A 886 -8.40 -18.21 15.93
C SER A 886 -6.96 -18.31 16.44
N GLU A 887 -6.82 -18.82 17.65
CA GLU A 887 -5.55 -19.15 18.29
C GLU A 887 -5.23 -20.61 18.00
N ILE A 888 -4.18 -20.88 17.22
CA ILE A 888 -3.85 -22.21 16.70
C ILE A 888 -2.44 -22.59 17.12
N HIS A 889 -2.31 -23.57 18.02
CA HIS A 889 -1.04 -24.14 18.43
C HIS A 889 -0.73 -25.35 17.55
N GLY A 890 0.31 -25.23 16.74
CA GLY A 890 0.85 -26.35 15.97
C GLY A 890 1.66 -27.27 16.88
N ILE A 891 1.42 -28.57 16.80
CA ILE A 891 2.11 -29.60 17.58
C ILE A 891 2.85 -30.57 16.66
N GLN A 892 3.67 -31.44 17.23
CA GLN A 892 4.21 -32.58 16.48
C GLN A 892 3.05 -33.44 15.95
N PRO A 893 3.02 -33.77 14.64
CA PRO A 893 1.90 -34.48 14.06
C PRO A 893 1.69 -35.88 14.68
N ILE A 894 0.46 -36.16 15.08
CA ILE A 894 0.02 -37.48 15.55
C ILE A 894 -0.73 -38.15 14.39
N PHE A 895 -0.14 -39.18 13.79
CA PHE A 895 -0.78 -39.93 12.70
C PHE A 895 -1.82 -40.91 13.26
N LEU A 896 -2.98 -40.97 12.63
CA LEU A 896 -4.08 -41.86 13.04
C LEU A 896 -3.97 -43.21 12.33
N GLU A 897 -4.22 -44.30 13.05
CA GLU A 897 -4.26 -45.65 12.50
C GLU A 897 -5.59 -45.89 11.78
N THR A 898 -5.54 -46.27 10.51
CA THR A 898 -6.73 -46.69 9.76
C THR A 898 -7.09 -48.14 10.06
N SER A 899 -8.39 -48.46 10.10
CA SER A 899 -8.90 -49.82 10.34
C SER A 899 -8.72 -50.78 9.15
N GLY A 900 -8.28 -50.28 7.98
CA GLY A 900 -8.10 -51.05 6.75
C GLY A 900 -6.81 -50.70 5.99
N ASN A 901 -6.70 -51.10 4.73
CA ASN A 901 -5.56 -50.73 3.89
C ASN A 901 -5.65 -49.24 3.52
N ALA A 902 -4.60 -48.47 3.85
CA ALA A 902 -4.52 -47.05 3.50
C ALA A 902 -4.39 -46.82 1.98
N ALA A 903 -3.86 -47.80 1.24
CA ALA A 903 -3.77 -47.74 -0.21
C ALA A 903 -5.14 -48.03 -0.85
N VAL A 904 -5.57 -47.16 -1.77
CA VAL A 904 -6.88 -47.25 -2.42
C VAL A 904 -6.81 -46.88 -3.90
N GLU A 905 -7.67 -47.54 -4.66
CA GLU A 905 -8.01 -47.20 -6.04
C GLU A 905 -9.42 -46.63 -6.08
N LEU A 906 -9.52 -45.31 -6.25
CA LEU A 906 -10.79 -44.57 -6.24
C LEU A 906 -11.38 -44.52 -7.65
N THR A 907 -12.42 -45.32 -7.86
CA THR A 907 -13.20 -45.31 -9.12
C THR A 907 -14.05 -44.04 -9.21
N PRO A 908 -14.20 -43.43 -10.40
CA PRO A 908 -15.04 -42.24 -10.58
C PRO A 908 -16.43 -42.36 -9.97
N PHE A 909 -16.80 -41.38 -9.15
CA PHE A 909 -18.12 -41.23 -8.50
C PHE A 909 -18.55 -42.39 -7.58
N ILE A 910 -17.67 -43.35 -7.29
CA ILE A 910 -17.92 -44.41 -6.32
C ILE A 910 -17.24 -44.02 -5.00
N PRO A 911 -18.00 -43.64 -3.96
CA PRO A 911 -17.44 -43.29 -2.67
C PRO A 911 -16.82 -44.52 -1.99
N VAL A 912 -15.68 -44.33 -1.33
CA VAL A 912 -15.03 -45.35 -0.48
C VAL A 912 -14.92 -44.83 0.94
N THR A 913 -15.37 -45.61 1.91
CA THR A 913 -15.37 -45.24 3.33
C THR A 913 -14.16 -45.81 4.04
N PHE A 914 -13.54 -44.97 4.87
CA PHE A 914 -12.43 -45.30 5.73
C PHE A 914 -12.74 -44.91 7.16
N GLU A 915 -12.20 -45.68 8.10
CA GLU A 915 -12.28 -45.38 9.52
C GLU A 915 -10.88 -45.30 10.12
N TRP A 916 -10.71 -44.39 11.06
CA TRP A 916 -9.47 -44.17 11.80
C TRP A 916 -9.75 -44.19 13.30
N ARG A 917 -8.87 -44.87 14.03
CA ARG A 917 -8.88 -44.87 15.48
C ARG A 917 -8.18 -43.63 16.00
N ILE A 918 -8.86 -42.88 16.86
CA ILE A 918 -8.28 -41.73 17.55
C ILE A 918 -7.55 -42.26 18.80
N PRO A 919 -6.24 -42.00 18.96
CA PRO A 919 -5.50 -42.44 20.13
C PRO A 919 -5.95 -41.64 21.38
N SER A 920 -5.47 -42.05 22.57
CA SER A 920 -5.64 -41.22 23.76
C SER A 920 -4.84 -39.93 23.58
N LEU A 921 -5.54 -38.79 23.57
CA LEU A 921 -4.94 -37.47 23.40
C LEU A 921 -4.73 -36.80 24.76
N PRO A 922 -3.70 -35.96 24.92
CA PRO A 922 -3.53 -35.13 26.11
C PRO A 922 -4.77 -34.27 26.39
N SER A 923 -5.03 -33.96 27.66
CA SER A 923 -6.07 -33.01 28.01
C SER A 923 -5.71 -31.61 27.51
N LEU A 924 -6.70 -30.91 26.95
CA LEU A 924 -6.56 -29.53 26.51
C LEU A 924 -7.18 -28.58 27.54
N PRO A 925 -6.72 -27.31 27.59
CA PRO A 925 -7.42 -26.29 28.36
C PRO A 925 -8.87 -26.11 27.87
N ALA A 926 -9.74 -25.61 28.75
CA ALA A 926 -11.13 -25.37 28.41
C ALA A 926 -11.29 -24.45 27.17
N GLY A 927 -12.21 -24.80 26.28
CA GLY A 927 -12.49 -24.06 25.04
C GLY A 927 -11.58 -24.39 23.85
N TYR A 928 -10.57 -25.25 24.04
CA TYR A 928 -9.73 -25.74 22.95
C TYR A 928 -10.25 -27.05 22.34
N HIS A 929 -9.97 -27.22 21.06
CA HIS A 929 -10.29 -28.39 20.27
C HIS A 929 -9.07 -28.86 19.50
N TYR A 930 -8.94 -30.17 19.29
CA TYR A 930 -7.89 -30.69 18.42
C TYR A 930 -8.24 -30.41 16.96
N GLY A 931 -7.24 -30.00 16.18
CA GLY A 931 -7.31 -29.78 14.74
C GLY A 931 -6.46 -30.82 14.00
N GLY A 932 -7.08 -31.47 13.02
CA GLY A 932 -6.42 -32.43 12.16
C GLY A 932 -6.70 -32.18 10.70
N ASP A 933 -6.00 -32.92 9.85
CA ASP A 933 -6.23 -32.92 8.42
C ASP A 933 -6.19 -34.35 7.87
N MET A 934 -7.13 -34.65 6.97
CA MET A 934 -7.12 -35.85 6.14
C MET A 934 -6.47 -35.53 4.81
N ARG A 935 -5.70 -36.48 4.29
CA ARG A 935 -4.88 -36.33 3.10
C ARG A 935 -5.11 -37.48 2.15
N PHE A 936 -5.18 -37.14 0.86
CA PHE A 936 -5.05 -38.10 -0.21
C PHE A 936 -3.75 -37.78 -0.95
N GLU A 937 -2.84 -38.74 -0.97
CA GLU A 937 -1.55 -38.67 -1.65
C GLU A 937 -1.55 -39.68 -2.79
N ASP A 938 -1.04 -39.30 -3.96
CA ASP A 938 -0.93 -40.22 -5.09
C ASP A 938 0.18 -41.27 -4.87
N LEU A 939 0.37 -42.17 -5.85
CA LEU A 939 1.41 -43.22 -5.80
C LEU A 939 2.85 -42.67 -5.72
N PHE A 940 3.06 -41.37 -5.93
CA PHE A 940 4.36 -40.69 -5.81
C PHE A 940 4.45 -39.87 -4.52
N ASN A 941 3.54 -40.09 -3.55
CA ASN A 941 3.42 -39.36 -2.29
C ASN A 941 3.18 -37.85 -2.48
N ARG A 942 2.59 -37.43 -3.61
CA ARG A 942 2.23 -36.02 -3.82
C ARG A 942 0.85 -35.76 -3.24
N LEU A 943 0.74 -34.75 -2.39
CA LEU A 943 -0.52 -34.36 -1.75
C LEU A 943 -1.50 -33.76 -2.77
N GLN A 944 -2.53 -34.53 -3.10
CA GLN A 944 -3.57 -34.19 -4.08
C GLN A 944 -4.76 -33.48 -3.44
N SER A 945 -5.19 -33.94 -2.26
CA SER A 945 -6.31 -33.34 -1.52
C SER A 945 -6.03 -33.32 -0.03
N ILE A 946 -6.48 -32.25 0.62
CA ILE A 946 -6.38 -32.06 2.07
C ILE A 946 -7.69 -31.49 2.59
N GLN A 947 -8.25 -32.12 3.62
CA GLN A 947 -9.48 -31.67 4.26
C GLN A 947 -9.25 -31.53 5.77
N PRO A 948 -9.36 -30.33 6.34
CA PRO A 948 -9.26 -30.16 7.79
C PRO A 948 -10.50 -30.72 8.49
N PHE A 949 -10.30 -31.20 9.71
CA PHE A 949 -11.37 -31.60 10.65
C PHE A 949 -11.03 -31.15 12.08
N THR A 950 -12.05 -31.09 12.92
CA THR A 950 -11.92 -30.78 14.35
C THR A 950 -12.39 -31.96 15.19
N LEU A 951 -11.74 -32.17 16.34
CA LEU A 951 -12.13 -33.13 17.35
C LEU A 951 -12.39 -32.40 18.67
N PRO A 952 -13.44 -32.77 19.42
CA PRO A 952 -13.67 -32.21 20.74
C PRO A 952 -12.48 -32.53 21.67
N ALA A 953 -12.25 -31.67 22.67
CA ALA A 953 -11.41 -32.07 23.80
C ALA A 953 -12.03 -33.33 24.42
N ALA A 954 -11.22 -34.37 24.65
CA ALA A 954 -11.70 -35.55 25.36
C ALA A 954 -12.25 -35.10 26.73
N PRO A 955 -13.43 -35.58 27.15
CA PRO A 955 -14.05 -35.19 28.41
C PRO A 955 -13.22 -35.57 29.63
#